data_AF-A0A6J1NVD9-F1
#
_entry.id   AF-A0A6J1NVD9-F1
#
_cell.length_a   1.000
_cell.length_b   1.000
_cell.length_c   1.000
_cell.angle_alpha   90.00
_cell.angle_beta   90.00
_cell.angle_gamma   90.00
#
_symmetry.space_group_name_H-M   'P 1'
#
loop_
_entity.id
_entity.type
_entity.pdbx_description
1 polymer ?
#
loop_
_entity_poly.entity_id
_entity_poly.type
_entity_poly.pdbx_seq_one_letter_code
_entity_poly.pdbx_strand_id
1 'polypeptide(L)'
;MADEDFSKLLQQAEQLTTEIEGNEELPRVERSLGQVLEASHELYSRVIQSGPNHLQAHVLFGSKGIDLQQISQKLETLSSKRTFEPLQPIADSDIESFLKNERENAILSLIDEVNKNSLQTTEDQKWEHMLSEWNKEKIKLMNAMIGPSQNWLDLKRTPEPPSIADTPKKFGHSMLDSIEAAYARQVQQYNKLISHGAKSRTALHQKFSQVADEFNDPKVKEMWEIIKTMANIPALVRDEDPLKARGNPTIQQCLIAQGKKYLEKRYKQYMSDVVRANPAAAMRGGEPGTFPLVRGYVGLRLQGQNIQGLTDGVVDDRPLWPMVYYCLRSGDANAALYCLRKAGRDHEEFTAALEDHIRNPEQALSDKLQTDINSKYRVQIRHSTDPYKRAVYCVVGCCDVSDEHSEVARTADDYLWLKLSVIKSRSNNKTESLTYSDLQKMILEEYGETHYHAHEKPLVYFQVLTLTGQFEPAIEFLSRIPRYQVHGVHMALALHDVYMLGTPRNVQAPLLSVDTDDPVPLRRLNLARLILLYVRKFELSDPSDALNYYFFLRNLKDPSGKNLFMCFCTDLALESRDYDLLFGRMDPSTGVRSAGLLDQFNNPNIDSKVIALNAAEQLVNKGLFEDAIIVYDIAGNLEKVLELFCVLLAQVVSAGGEAGGLRARLAALAEHVSRRLRAAEASPPPPLLDAYTKLCKLCTFFDHFHTENYEAALETVRSCEVVPLRQSALCHILIAQRQKLSTLAAHTATKQLEWLREQAEVLNTFAGNIAYRMPGDTYSQLAQMQILMH
;
A
#
# COMPACT_ATOMS: atom_id res chain seq x y z
N MET A 1 27.80 -49.42 54.17
CA MET A 1 27.38 -48.43 53.15
C MET A 1 25.85 -48.36 53.00
N ALA A 2 25.03 -48.85 53.94
CA ALA A 2 23.56 -48.72 53.88
C ALA A 2 22.99 -47.74 54.93
N ASP A 3 23.71 -47.47 56.02
CA ASP A 3 23.28 -46.48 57.02
C ASP A 3 23.46 -45.02 56.57
N GLU A 4 24.36 -44.74 55.62
CA GLU A 4 24.56 -43.39 55.07
C GLU A 4 23.40 -42.92 54.18
N ASP A 5 22.67 -43.85 53.54
CA ASP A 5 21.57 -43.51 52.65
C ASP A 5 20.28 -43.22 53.41
N PHE A 6 19.94 -44.00 54.44
CA PHE A 6 18.77 -43.73 55.28
C PHE A 6 18.96 -42.52 56.19
N SER A 7 20.18 -42.28 56.68
CA SER A 7 20.50 -41.06 57.42
C SER A 7 20.47 -39.82 56.52
N LYS A 8 20.93 -39.90 55.26
CA LYS A 8 20.73 -38.85 54.27
C LYS A 8 19.26 -38.58 53.98
N LEU A 9 18.45 -39.63 53.88
CA LEU A 9 17.03 -39.49 53.58
C LEU A 9 16.26 -38.88 54.76
N LEU A 10 16.62 -39.26 55.98
CA LEU A 10 16.14 -38.62 57.21
C LEU A 10 16.58 -37.15 57.26
N GLN A 11 17.85 -36.86 56.96
CA GLN A 11 18.40 -35.50 56.97
C GLN A 11 17.77 -34.61 55.88
N GLN A 12 17.41 -35.19 54.73
CA GLN A 12 16.66 -34.51 53.67
C GLN A 12 15.20 -34.26 54.06
N ALA A 13 14.54 -35.23 54.72
CA ALA A 13 13.19 -35.06 55.24
C ALA A 13 13.14 -33.99 56.35
N GLU A 14 14.13 -33.96 57.24
CA GLU A 14 14.29 -32.92 58.26
C GLU A 14 14.60 -31.56 57.62
N GLN A 15 15.47 -31.49 56.60
CA GLN A 15 15.73 -30.26 55.84
C GLN A 15 14.48 -29.70 55.17
N LEU A 16 13.69 -30.55 54.52
CA LEU A 16 12.40 -30.16 53.93
C LEU A 16 11.41 -29.68 54.99
N THR A 17 11.45 -30.27 56.20
CA THR A 17 10.61 -29.84 57.33
C THR A 17 11.05 -28.46 57.85
N THR A 18 12.36 -28.15 57.80
CA THR A 18 12.90 -26.84 58.20
C THR A 18 12.76 -25.76 57.13
N GLU A 19 12.82 -26.08 55.83
CA GLU A 19 12.61 -25.11 54.74
C GLU A 19 11.17 -24.56 54.70
N ILE A 20 10.21 -25.28 55.29
CA ILE A 20 8.81 -24.86 55.43
C ILE A 20 8.61 -23.86 56.59
N GLU A 21 9.60 -23.64 57.47
CA GLU A 21 9.51 -22.64 58.57
C GLU A 21 9.48 -21.17 58.07
N GLY A 22 9.68 -20.93 56.76
CA GLY A 22 9.70 -19.59 56.19
C GLY A 22 8.34 -18.96 55.82
N ASN A 23 7.25 -19.74 55.73
CA ASN A 23 5.92 -19.19 55.40
C ASN A 23 4.80 -20.13 55.90
N GLU A 24 4.04 -19.63 56.87
CA GLU A 24 2.75 -20.14 57.41
C GLU A 24 2.81 -21.33 58.40
N GLU A 25 2.23 -21.11 59.60
CA GLU A 25 2.04 -22.10 60.67
C GLU A 25 1.09 -23.24 60.22
N LEU A 26 1.63 -24.31 59.64
CA LEU A 26 0.91 -25.57 59.45
C LEU A 26 1.29 -26.57 60.57
N PRO A 27 0.32 -27.30 61.16
CA PRO A 27 0.60 -28.26 62.23
C PRO A 27 1.35 -29.48 61.69
N ARG A 28 2.44 -29.85 62.38
CA ARG A 28 3.27 -31.01 62.05
C ARG A 28 2.50 -32.30 62.35
N VAL A 29 2.27 -33.14 61.34
CA VAL A 29 1.64 -34.46 61.53
C VAL A 29 2.57 -35.56 61.02
N GLU A 30 3.24 -36.22 61.95
CA GLU A 30 3.93 -37.48 61.68
C GLU A 30 2.89 -38.61 61.67
N ARG A 31 2.54 -39.12 60.49
CA ARG A 31 1.67 -40.30 60.37
C ARG A 31 2.50 -41.58 60.42
N SER A 32 2.05 -42.56 61.21
CA SER A 32 2.65 -43.89 61.17
C SER A 32 2.32 -44.61 59.86
N LEU A 33 3.15 -45.59 59.47
CA LEU A 33 2.97 -46.34 58.22
C LEU A 33 1.56 -46.96 58.09
N GLY A 34 0.96 -47.36 59.23
CA GLY A 34 -0.41 -47.87 59.30
C GLY A 34 -1.47 -46.81 58.98
N GLN A 35 -1.30 -45.57 59.49
CA GLN A 35 -2.21 -44.47 59.21
C GLN A 35 -2.12 -43.99 57.75
N VAL A 36 -0.96 -44.10 57.12
CA VAL A 36 -0.78 -43.82 55.68
C VAL A 36 -1.52 -44.85 54.84
N LEU A 37 -1.44 -46.13 55.23
CA LEU A 37 -2.10 -47.21 54.53
C LEU A 37 -3.63 -47.10 54.65
N GLU A 38 -4.16 -46.75 55.82
CA GLU A 38 -5.60 -46.53 56.01
C GLU A 38 -6.13 -45.33 55.22
N ALA A 39 -5.40 -44.21 55.20
CA ALA A 39 -5.74 -43.05 54.38
C ALA A 39 -5.68 -43.35 52.87
N SER A 40 -4.74 -44.19 52.44
CA SER A 40 -4.64 -44.63 51.04
C SER A 40 -5.82 -45.51 50.62
N HIS A 41 -6.29 -46.39 51.51
CA HIS A 41 -7.48 -47.22 51.25
C HIS A 41 -8.77 -46.39 51.23
N GLU A 42 -8.89 -45.39 52.10
CA GLU A 42 -10.01 -44.46 52.10
C GLU A 42 -10.06 -43.64 50.80
N LEU A 43 -8.92 -43.12 50.33
CA LEU A 43 -8.81 -42.45 49.03
C LEU A 43 -9.13 -43.40 47.87
N TYR A 44 -8.61 -44.63 47.90
CA TYR A 44 -8.86 -45.64 46.87
C TYR A 44 -10.35 -45.98 46.75
N SER A 45 -11.05 -46.13 47.88
CA SER A 45 -12.49 -46.42 47.90
C SER A 45 -13.36 -45.28 47.38
N ARG A 46 -13.00 -44.01 47.63
CA ARG A 46 -13.71 -42.84 47.10
C ARG A 46 -13.51 -42.66 45.59
N VAL A 47 -12.34 -43.05 45.07
CA VAL A 47 -11.99 -42.90 43.65
C VAL A 47 -12.67 -43.94 42.75
N ILE A 48 -12.98 -45.15 43.25
CA ILE A 48 -13.63 -46.22 42.46
C ILE A 48 -15.09 -45.92 42.10
N GLN A 49 -15.78 -45.04 42.85
CA GLN A 49 -17.18 -44.71 42.56
C GLN A 49 -17.36 -43.90 41.26
N SER A 50 -16.30 -43.31 40.72
CA SER A 50 -16.31 -42.58 39.44
C SER A 50 -15.59 -43.46 38.40
N GLY A 51 -16.32 -43.91 37.37
CA GLY A 51 -15.89 -44.99 36.46
C GLY A 51 -14.46 -44.89 35.86
N PRO A 52 -13.96 -45.99 35.26
CA PRO A 52 -12.53 -46.20 34.96
C PRO A 52 -11.86 -45.13 34.09
N ASN A 53 -12.60 -44.46 33.19
CA ASN A 53 -12.07 -43.37 32.36
C ASN A 53 -11.72 -42.10 33.16
N HIS A 54 -12.44 -41.80 34.23
CA HIS A 54 -12.13 -40.66 35.09
C HIS A 54 -10.89 -40.90 35.95
N LEU A 55 -10.53 -42.16 36.19
CA LEU A 55 -9.37 -42.56 36.99
C LEU A 55 -8.05 -42.31 36.25
N GLN A 56 -7.98 -42.65 34.95
CA GLN A 56 -6.85 -42.30 34.10
C GLN A 56 -6.70 -40.79 33.90
N ALA A 57 -7.82 -40.08 33.73
CA ALA A 57 -7.80 -38.62 33.67
C ALA A 57 -7.32 -38.00 34.99
N HIS A 58 -7.84 -38.45 36.14
CA HIS A 58 -7.42 -37.94 37.45
C HIS A 58 -5.94 -38.14 37.75
N VAL A 59 -5.37 -39.30 37.40
CA VAL A 59 -3.94 -39.56 37.59
C VAL A 59 -3.10 -38.68 36.67
N LEU A 60 -3.51 -38.51 35.40
CA LEU A 60 -2.75 -37.73 34.43
C LEU A 60 -2.80 -36.22 34.72
N PHE A 61 -3.96 -35.68 35.11
CA PHE A 61 -4.13 -34.26 35.45
C PHE A 61 -3.67 -33.91 36.87
N GLY A 62 -3.77 -34.86 37.81
CA GLY A 62 -3.20 -34.72 39.15
C GLY A 62 -1.67 -34.62 39.13
N SER A 63 -1.00 -35.39 38.26
CA SER A 63 0.46 -35.27 38.07
C SER A 63 0.90 -33.90 37.52
N LYS A 64 -0.03 -33.13 36.94
CA LYS A 64 0.18 -31.77 36.40
C LYS A 64 -0.33 -30.68 37.37
N GLY A 65 -0.75 -31.05 38.58
CA GLY A 65 -1.21 -30.11 39.61
C GLY A 65 -2.62 -29.56 39.42
N ILE A 66 -3.46 -30.21 38.59
CA ILE A 66 -4.82 -29.74 38.28
C ILE A 66 -5.84 -30.57 39.05
N ASP A 67 -6.56 -29.92 39.96
CA ASP A 67 -7.63 -30.55 40.75
C ASP A 67 -8.96 -30.56 39.99
N LEU A 68 -9.26 -31.71 39.38
CA LEU A 68 -10.49 -31.94 38.64
C LEU A 68 -11.76 -31.91 39.52
N GLN A 69 -11.66 -32.09 40.85
CA GLN A 69 -12.82 -32.00 41.71
C GLN A 69 -13.29 -30.56 41.85
N GLN A 70 -12.37 -29.61 42.03
CA GLN A 70 -12.72 -28.18 42.02
C GLN A 70 -13.31 -27.76 40.67
N ILE A 71 -12.78 -28.30 39.57
CA ILE A 71 -13.30 -27.99 38.23
C ILE A 71 -14.70 -28.59 38.06
N SER A 72 -14.93 -29.84 38.47
CA SER A 72 -16.25 -30.48 38.45
C SER A 72 -17.26 -29.68 39.28
N GLN A 73 -16.90 -29.29 40.50
CA GLN A 73 -17.76 -28.46 41.36
C GLN A 73 -18.04 -27.09 40.75
N LYS A 74 -17.05 -26.45 40.12
CA LYS A 74 -17.24 -25.19 39.39
C LYS A 74 -18.08 -25.37 38.12
N LEU A 75 -18.03 -26.55 37.49
CA LEU A 75 -18.82 -26.87 36.30
C LEU A 75 -20.27 -27.16 36.68
N GLU A 76 -20.50 -27.82 37.82
CA GLU A 76 -21.84 -28.06 38.36
C GLU A 76 -22.52 -26.76 38.80
N THR A 77 -21.77 -25.82 39.39
CA THR A 77 -22.29 -24.48 39.70
C THR A 77 -22.59 -23.65 38.45
N LEU A 78 -21.92 -23.94 37.33
CA LEU A 78 -22.17 -23.32 36.02
C LEU A 78 -23.21 -24.09 35.17
N SER A 79 -23.73 -25.23 35.65
CA SER A 79 -24.66 -26.02 34.84
C SER A 79 -26.00 -25.30 34.65
N SER A 80 -26.34 -25.08 33.39
CA SER A 80 -27.48 -24.29 32.90
C SER A 80 -28.87 -24.80 33.31
N LYS A 81 -28.96 -25.94 34.01
CA LYS A 81 -30.24 -26.49 34.48
C LYS A 81 -30.89 -25.68 35.59
N ARG A 82 -30.12 -24.91 36.38
CA ARG A 82 -30.67 -24.01 37.43
C ARG A 82 -31.00 -22.59 36.93
N THR A 83 -30.57 -22.23 35.73
CA THR A 83 -30.74 -20.86 35.20
C THR A 83 -32.08 -20.65 34.46
N PHE A 84 -32.76 -21.74 34.06
CA PHE A 84 -33.97 -21.67 33.22
C PHE A 84 -35.24 -22.23 33.89
N GLU A 85 -35.27 -22.45 35.21
CA GLU A 85 -36.54 -22.71 35.90
C GLU A 85 -37.22 -21.39 36.27
N PRO A 86 -38.51 -21.18 35.93
CA PRO A 86 -39.29 -20.06 36.41
C PRO A 86 -39.25 -20.03 37.94
N LEU A 87 -38.97 -18.85 38.51
CA LEU A 87 -39.04 -18.65 39.95
C LEU A 87 -40.51 -18.81 40.40
N GLN A 88 -40.79 -20.00 40.95
CA GLN A 88 -42.06 -20.48 41.53
C GLN A 88 -43.13 -21.00 40.54
N PRO A 89 -43.68 -22.22 40.75
CA PRO A 89 -44.86 -22.68 40.04
C PRO A 89 -46.09 -21.90 40.54
N ILE A 90 -46.75 -21.18 39.63
CA ILE A 90 -47.95 -20.39 39.92
C ILE A 90 -49.15 -21.36 39.95
N ALA A 91 -49.98 -21.27 40.98
CA ALA A 91 -51.30 -21.89 40.94
C ALA A 91 -52.23 -21.03 40.06
N ASP A 92 -52.96 -21.66 39.13
CA ASP A 92 -53.74 -21.06 38.01
C ASP A 92 -54.88 -20.06 38.38
N SER A 93 -54.87 -19.46 39.58
CA SER A 93 -55.96 -18.60 40.08
C SER A 93 -55.54 -17.23 40.63
N ASP A 94 -54.25 -16.85 40.59
CA ASP A 94 -53.79 -15.53 41.04
C ASP A 94 -53.19 -14.70 39.89
N ILE A 95 -54.02 -13.81 39.33
CA ILE A 95 -53.70 -12.95 38.17
C ILE A 95 -52.63 -11.91 38.53
N GLU A 96 -52.59 -11.42 39.78
CA GLU A 96 -51.65 -10.39 40.19
C GLU A 96 -50.22 -10.94 40.26
N SER A 97 -50.08 -12.15 40.79
CA SER A 97 -48.80 -12.89 40.82
C SER A 97 -48.30 -13.24 39.40
N PHE A 98 -49.20 -13.62 38.48
CA PHE A 98 -48.86 -13.86 37.08
C PHE A 98 -48.35 -12.59 36.38
N LEU A 99 -49.06 -11.47 36.52
CA LEU A 99 -48.65 -10.20 35.89
C LEU A 99 -47.32 -9.68 36.46
N LYS A 100 -47.07 -9.90 37.75
CA LYS A 100 -45.79 -9.54 38.37
C LYS A 100 -44.64 -10.38 37.80
N ASN A 101 -44.84 -11.67 37.60
CA ASN A 101 -43.84 -12.56 36.98
C ASN A 101 -43.58 -12.20 35.51
N GLU A 102 -44.63 -11.95 34.72
CA GLU A 102 -44.47 -11.49 33.33
C GLU A 102 -43.71 -10.16 33.25
N ARG A 103 -43.98 -9.23 34.17
CA ARG A 103 -43.21 -7.98 34.25
C ARG A 103 -41.75 -8.23 34.60
N GLU A 104 -41.47 -9.12 35.56
CA GLU A 104 -40.09 -9.46 35.95
C GLU A 104 -39.34 -10.18 34.82
N ASN A 105 -39.99 -11.11 34.11
CA ASN A 105 -39.43 -11.77 32.93
C ASN A 105 -39.18 -10.79 31.78
N ALA A 106 -40.07 -9.83 31.54
CA ALA A 106 -39.87 -8.79 30.55
C ALA A 106 -38.67 -7.88 30.90
N ILE A 107 -38.51 -7.53 32.19
CA ILE A 107 -37.36 -6.77 32.67
C ILE A 107 -36.06 -7.56 32.49
N LEU A 108 -36.06 -8.86 32.80
CA LEU A 108 -34.89 -9.72 32.60
C LEU A 108 -34.54 -9.87 31.12
N SER A 109 -35.53 -10.03 30.25
CA SER A 109 -35.33 -10.07 28.79
C SER A 109 -34.74 -8.78 28.25
N LEU A 110 -35.20 -7.62 28.74
CA LEU A 110 -34.63 -6.32 28.36
C LEU A 110 -33.19 -6.16 28.86
N ILE A 111 -32.89 -6.61 30.08
CA ILE A 111 -31.52 -6.58 30.62
C ILE A 111 -30.59 -7.47 29.78
N ASP A 112 -31.06 -8.65 29.38
CA ASP A 112 -30.27 -9.58 28.55
C ASP A 112 -30.01 -9.01 27.15
N GLU A 113 -31.04 -8.41 26.53
CA GLU A 113 -30.89 -7.75 25.23
C GLU A 113 -29.91 -6.56 25.30
N VAL A 114 -30.00 -5.73 26.33
CA VAL A 114 -29.07 -4.61 26.55
C VAL A 114 -27.66 -5.10 26.82
N ASN A 115 -27.48 -6.15 27.62
CA ASN A 115 -26.16 -6.73 27.89
C ASN A 115 -25.55 -7.31 26.61
N LYS A 116 -26.34 -8.04 25.81
CA LYS A 116 -25.89 -8.60 24.53
C LYS A 116 -25.48 -7.49 23.56
N ASN A 117 -26.28 -6.44 23.42
CA ASN A 117 -25.96 -5.30 22.57
C ASN A 117 -24.71 -4.54 23.06
N SER A 118 -24.56 -4.38 24.38
CA SER A 118 -23.39 -3.71 24.97
C SER A 118 -22.11 -4.51 24.78
N LEU A 119 -22.16 -5.83 24.96
CA LEU A 119 -21.03 -6.73 24.70
C LEU A 119 -20.61 -6.65 23.23
N GLN A 120 -21.58 -6.74 22.31
CA GLN A 120 -21.30 -6.67 20.88
C GLN A 120 -20.70 -5.32 20.48
N THR A 121 -21.26 -4.22 20.97
CA THR A 121 -20.70 -2.87 20.73
C THR A 121 -19.28 -2.73 21.30
N THR A 122 -19.01 -3.33 22.45
CA THR A 122 -17.68 -3.31 23.08
C THR A 122 -16.68 -4.15 22.28
N GLU A 123 -17.09 -5.31 21.78
CA GLU A 123 -16.27 -6.15 20.89
C GLU A 123 -15.95 -5.42 19.59
N ASP A 124 -16.94 -4.77 18.98
CA ASP A 124 -16.77 -3.98 17.76
C ASP A 124 -15.76 -2.83 17.99
N GLN A 125 -15.92 -2.05 19.06
CA GLN A 125 -14.98 -0.97 19.42
C GLN A 125 -13.58 -1.49 19.71
N LYS A 126 -13.47 -2.63 20.42
CA LYS A 126 -12.17 -3.27 20.68
C LYS A 126 -11.51 -3.72 19.38
N TRP A 127 -12.28 -4.28 18.45
CA TRP A 127 -11.79 -4.70 17.14
C TRP A 127 -11.32 -3.51 16.31
N GLU A 128 -12.10 -2.43 16.25
CA GLU A 128 -11.70 -1.18 15.61
C GLU A 128 -10.42 -0.59 16.21
N HIS A 129 -10.30 -0.60 17.55
CA HIS A 129 -9.11 -0.11 18.23
C HIS A 129 -7.88 -0.98 17.92
N MET A 130 -8.00 -2.31 18.00
CA MET A 130 -6.91 -3.23 17.64
C MET A 130 -6.51 -3.07 16.17
N LEU A 131 -7.47 -2.88 15.26
CA LEU A 131 -7.18 -2.64 13.84
C LEU A 131 -6.48 -1.30 13.62
N SER A 132 -6.87 -0.26 14.37
CA SER A 132 -6.23 1.06 14.34
C SER A 132 -4.78 1.00 14.84
N GLU A 133 -4.54 0.37 15.98
CA GLU A 133 -3.20 0.15 16.53
C GLU A 133 -2.35 -0.72 15.60
N TRP A 134 -2.93 -1.79 15.05
CA TRP A 134 -2.28 -2.60 14.03
C TRP A 134 -1.90 -1.78 12.80
N ASN A 135 -2.78 -0.91 12.31
CA ASN A 135 -2.47 -0.04 11.17
C ASN A 135 -1.35 0.96 11.49
N LYS A 136 -1.34 1.54 12.71
CA LYS A 136 -0.24 2.42 13.15
C LYS A 136 1.08 1.66 13.22
N GLU A 137 1.09 0.46 13.80
CA GLU A 137 2.28 -0.39 13.90
C GLU A 137 2.72 -0.90 12.53
N LYS A 138 1.80 -1.26 11.64
CA LYS A 138 2.07 -1.62 10.25
C LYS A 138 2.73 -0.46 9.50
N ILE A 139 2.26 0.77 9.68
CA ILE A 139 2.88 1.97 9.10
C ILE A 139 4.26 2.21 9.71
N LYS A 140 4.43 2.08 11.03
CA LYS A 140 5.75 2.19 11.70
C LYS A 140 6.72 1.13 11.21
N LEU A 141 6.28 -0.11 11.03
CA LEU A 141 7.09 -1.23 10.59
C LEU A 141 7.42 -1.13 9.10
N MET A 142 6.46 -0.68 8.28
CA MET A 142 6.72 -0.28 6.89
C MET A 142 7.76 0.84 6.84
N ASN A 143 7.67 1.86 7.70
CA ASN A 143 8.61 2.97 7.77
C ASN A 143 9.98 2.56 8.32
N ALA A 144 10.04 1.62 9.27
CA ALA A 144 11.29 1.04 9.77
C ALA A 144 11.99 0.20 8.68
N MET A 145 11.21 -0.44 7.81
CA MET A 145 11.72 -1.14 6.62
C MET A 145 12.03 -0.21 5.42
N ILE A 146 11.91 1.12 5.59
CA ILE A 146 12.36 2.14 4.61
C ILE A 146 13.82 2.57 4.86
N GLY A 147 14.45 2.13 5.97
CA GLY A 147 15.89 2.29 6.17
C GLY A 147 16.73 1.58 5.09
N PRO A 148 18.00 1.97 4.89
CA PRO A 148 18.88 1.39 3.87
C PRO A 148 19.36 -0.01 4.28
N SER A 149 18.44 -0.95 4.51
CA SER A 149 18.77 -2.36 4.65
C SER A 149 18.73 -3.00 3.27
N GLN A 150 19.85 -3.58 2.85
CA GLN A 150 20.04 -4.38 1.64
C GLN A 150 19.24 -5.69 1.61
N ASN A 151 18.06 -5.74 2.24
CA ASN A 151 17.25 -6.93 2.32
C ASN A 151 16.17 -6.89 1.24
N TRP A 152 16.40 -7.71 0.22
CA TRP A 152 15.53 -7.98 -0.91
C TRP A 152 14.16 -8.44 -0.43
N LEU A 153 13.14 -7.62 -0.66
CA LEU A 153 11.74 -8.01 -0.55
C LEU A 153 11.19 -8.18 -1.96
N ASP A 154 10.88 -9.43 -2.31
CA ASP A 154 10.09 -9.78 -3.47
C ASP A 154 8.69 -9.14 -3.30
N LEU A 155 8.30 -8.19 -4.18
CA LEU A 155 6.96 -7.58 -4.26
C LEU A 155 5.89 -8.61 -4.69
N LYS A 156 6.22 -9.90 -4.72
CA LYS A 156 5.20 -10.93 -4.63
C LYS A 156 4.58 -10.84 -3.25
N ARG A 157 3.44 -10.14 -3.18
CA ARG A 157 2.46 -10.23 -2.09
C ARG A 157 2.42 -11.70 -1.65
N THR A 158 2.91 -11.99 -0.45
CA THR A 158 2.71 -13.30 0.17
C THR A 158 1.21 -13.59 0.16
N PRO A 159 0.77 -14.77 -0.27
CA PRO A 159 -0.65 -15.11 -0.25
C PRO A 159 -1.15 -14.95 1.18
N GLU A 160 -1.98 -13.94 1.42
CA GLU A 160 -2.77 -13.92 2.65
C GLU A 160 -3.61 -15.22 2.66
N PRO A 161 -3.73 -15.91 3.82
CA PRO A 161 -4.61 -17.05 3.91
C PRO A 161 -6.03 -16.61 3.51
N PRO A 162 -6.80 -17.46 2.82
CA PRO A 162 -8.13 -17.10 2.36
C PRO A 162 -8.99 -16.73 3.58
N SER A 163 -9.24 -15.43 3.74
CA SER A 163 -10.23 -14.94 4.68
C SER A 163 -11.60 -15.35 4.13
N ILE A 164 -12.28 -16.21 4.88
CA ILE A 164 -13.70 -16.52 4.68
C ILE A 164 -14.46 -15.27 5.12
N ALA A 165 -14.68 -14.35 4.20
CA ALA A 165 -15.59 -13.23 4.37
C ALA A 165 -16.27 -12.94 3.02
N ASP A 166 -17.43 -13.59 2.83
CA ASP A 166 -18.37 -13.40 1.72
C ASP A 166 -19.09 -12.05 1.82
N THR A 167 -18.38 -10.94 1.63
CA THR A 167 -19.03 -9.68 1.24
C THR A 167 -18.12 -8.86 0.32
N PRO A 168 -18.57 -8.47 -0.89
CA PRO A 168 -17.85 -7.50 -1.69
C PRO A 168 -17.78 -6.18 -0.90
N LYS A 169 -16.57 -5.66 -0.69
CA LYS A 169 -16.37 -4.31 -0.14
C LYS A 169 -16.91 -3.32 -1.18
N LYS A 170 -18.19 -2.98 -1.09
CA LYS A 170 -18.78 -1.92 -1.92
C LYS A 170 -18.04 -0.61 -1.65
N PHE A 171 -17.74 0.13 -2.72
CA PHE A 171 -17.13 1.45 -2.66
C PHE A 171 -17.91 2.35 -1.68
N GLY A 172 -17.29 2.63 -0.53
CA GLY A 172 -17.80 3.57 0.47
C GLY A 172 -17.57 5.03 0.05
N HIS A 173 -17.87 5.96 0.95
CA HIS A 173 -17.51 7.37 0.78
C HIS A 173 -16.02 7.52 0.44
N SER A 174 -15.69 8.42 -0.51
CA SER A 174 -14.31 8.65 -0.94
C SER A 174 -13.39 8.95 0.24
N MET A 175 -12.23 8.30 0.27
CA MET A 175 -11.20 8.48 1.30
C MET A 175 -10.19 9.59 0.93
N LEU A 176 -10.44 10.31 -0.16
CA LEU A 176 -9.58 11.40 -0.64
C LEU A 176 -9.84 12.69 0.13
N ASP A 177 -8.77 13.30 0.62
CA ASP A 177 -8.81 14.66 1.16
C ASP A 177 -9.05 15.69 0.05
N SER A 178 -9.56 16.88 0.40
CA SER A 178 -9.84 17.95 -0.58
C SER A 178 -8.63 18.32 -1.46
N ILE A 179 -7.43 18.28 -0.88
CA ILE A 179 -6.14 18.49 -1.57
C ILE A 179 -5.85 17.34 -2.53
N GLU A 180 -6.04 16.09 -2.09
CA GLU A 180 -5.80 14.89 -2.89
C GLU A 180 -6.76 14.85 -4.09
N ALA A 181 -8.05 15.15 -3.88
CA ALA A 181 -9.05 15.25 -4.94
C ALA A 181 -8.75 16.37 -5.96
N ALA A 182 -8.18 17.49 -5.51
CA ALA A 182 -7.78 18.57 -6.42
C ALA A 182 -6.61 18.16 -7.32
N TYR A 183 -5.60 17.48 -6.77
CA TYR A 183 -4.51 16.94 -7.58
C TYR A 183 -4.95 15.78 -8.49
N ALA A 184 -5.78 14.86 -7.99
CA ALA A 184 -6.30 13.73 -8.76
C ALA A 184 -7.06 14.21 -10.01
N ARG A 185 -7.89 15.26 -9.89
CA ARG A 185 -8.56 15.91 -11.05
C ARG A 185 -7.57 16.37 -12.11
N GLN A 186 -6.44 16.97 -11.72
CA GLN A 186 -5.41 17.39 -12.68
C GLN A 186 -4.70 16.21 -13.32
N VAL A 187 -4.43 15.16 -12.55
CA VAL A 187 -3.84 13.91 -13.05
C VAL A 187 -4.77 13.26 -14.10
N GLN A 188 -6.07 13.18 -13.82
CA GLN A 188 -7.05 12.67 -14.78
C GLN A 188 -7.07 13.49 -16.08
N GLN A 189 -7.10 14.83 -15.97
CA GLN A 189 -7.08 15.72 -17.14
C GLN A 189 -5.78 15.55 -17.94
N TYR A 190 -4.65 15.39 -17.26
CA TYR A 190 -3.36 15.15 -17.88
C TYR A 190 -3.33 13.83 -18.65
N ASN A 191 -3.79 12.74 -18.05
CA ASN A 191 -3.83 11.43 -18.69
C ASN A 191 -4.77 11.38 -19.90
N LYS A 192 -5.92 12.08 -19.82
CA LYS A 192 -6.81 12.26 -20.98
C LYS A 192 -6.09 12.95 -22.14
N LEU A 193 -5.27 13.97 -21.87
CA LEU A 193 -4.51 14.64 -22.94
C LEU A 193 -3.45 13.70 -23.55
N ILE A 194 -2.77 12.90 -22.72
CA ILE A 194 -1.80 11.90 -23.20
C ILE A 194 -2.49 10.85 -24.09
N SER A 195 -3.64 10.32 -23.67
CA SER A 195 -4.34 9.27 -24.44
C SER A 195 -4.81 9.76 -25.81
N HIS A 196 -5.08 11.06 -25.96
CA HIS A 196 -5.41 11.69 -27.25
C HIS A 196 -4.17 12.03 -28.11
N GLY A 197 -2.97 11.59 -27.71
CA GLY A 197 -1.75 11.73 -28.52
C GLY A 197 -1.04 13.07 -28.37
N ALA A 198 -1.38 13.90 -27.37
CA ALA A 198 -0.63 15.12 -27.09
C ALA A 198 0.78 14.74 -26.61
N LYS A 199 1.81 15.20 -27.34
CA LYS A 199 3.21 14.99 -26.92
C LYS A 199 3.43 15.68 -25.57
N SER A 200 3.93 14.91 -24.59
CA SER A 200 4.36 15.33 -23.24
C SER A 200 5.41 16.46 -23.34
N ARG A 201 4.88 17.67 -23.50
CA ARG A 201 5.51 18.97 -23.25
C ARG A 201 4.60 19.85 -22.40
N THR A 202 3.45 19.34 -21.97
CA THR A 202 2.51 20.06 -21.13
C THR A 202 3.07 20.06 -19.72
N ALA A 203 3.62 21.19 -19.32
CA ALA A 203 4.24 21.45 -18.02
C ALA A 203 3.38 20.98 -16.83
N LEU A 204 3.48 19.70 -16.47
CA LEU A 204 2.76 19.11 -15.34
C LEU A 204 3.12 19.84 -14.04
N HIS A 205 4.39 20.20 -13.91
CA HIS A 205 4.89 21.06 -12.82
C HIS A 205 4.17 22.42 -12.76
N GLN A 206 3.82 23.05 -13.89
CA GLN A 206 3.07 24.30 -13.90
C GLN A 206 1.62 24.11 -13.49
N LYS A 207 0.96 23.05 -13.97
CA LYS A 207 -0.43 22.73 -13.58
C LYS A 207 -0.55 22.42 -12.10
N PHE A 208 0.37 21.62 -11.56
CA PHE A 208 0.39 21.32 -10.13
C PHE A 208 0.76 22.53 -9.28
N SER A 209 1.62 23.42 -9.77
CA SER A 209 1.89 24.70 -9.13
C SER A 209 0.64 25.59 -9.07
N GLN A 210 -0.16 25.65 -10.14
CA GLN A 210 -1.41 26.41 -10.16
C GLN A 210 -2.42 25.88 -9.14
N VAL A 211 -2.58 24.56 -9.04
CA VAL A 211 -3.42 23.93 -8.02
C VAL A 211 -2.88 24.17 -6.61
N ALA A 212 -1.56 24.15 -6.44
CA ALA A 212 -0.94 24.49 -5.17
C ALA A 212 -1.22 25.94 -4.74
N ASP A 213 -1.39 26.85 -5.70
CA ASP A 213 -1.71 28.24 -5.39
C ASP A 213 -3.10 28.41 -4.79
N GLU A 214 -4.06 27.56 -5.18
CA GLU A 214 -5.44 27.54 -4.69
C GLU A 214 -5.54 27.12 -3.21
N PHE A 215 -4.58 26.32 -2.70
CA PHE A 215 -4.58 25.86 -1.31
C PHE A 215 -4.21 26.93 -0.28
N ASN A 216 -3.67 28.07 -0.72
CA ASN A 216 -3.26 29.17 0.14
C ASN A 216 -2.23 28.84 1.25
N ASP A 217 -1.50 27.72 1.16
CA ASP A 217 -0.37 27.43 2.06
C ASP A 217 0.93 28.06 1.51
N PRO A 218 1.51 29.08 2.16
CA PRO A 218 2.73 29.74 1.69
C PRO A 218 3.93 28.78 1.61
N LYS A 219 3.97 27.76 2.47
CA LYS A 219 5.06 26.76 2.50
C LYS A 219 5.01 25.87 1.26
N VAL A 220 3.81 25.47 0.85
CA VAL A 220 3.60 24.64 -0.34
C VAL A 220 3.89 25.43 -1.61
N LYS A 221 3.46 26.71 -1.66
CA LYS A 221 3.80 27.64 -2.74
C LYS A 221 5.31 27.74 -2.93
N GLU A 222 6.06 27.87 -1.84
CA GLU A 222 7.52 27.92 -1.87
C GLU A 222 8.13 26.62 -2.44
N MET A 223 7.68 25.45 -1.98
CA MET A 223 8.17 24.17 -2.49
C MET A 223 7.94 24.02 -4.00
N TRP A 224 6.77 24.42 -4.50
CA TRP A 224 6.47 24.36 -5.94
C TRP A 224 7.25 25.39 -6.76
N GLU A 225 7.50 26.59 -6.22
CA GLU A 225 8.37 27.56 -6.88
C GLU A 225 9.82 27.05 -7.00
N ILE A 226 10.34 26.35 -5.98
CA ILE A 226 11.64 25.67 -6.08
C ILE A 226 11.62 24.65 -7.22
N ILE A 227 10.64 23.73 -7.23
CA ILE A 227 10.55 22.69 -8.27
C ILE A 227 10.41 23.30 -9.67
N LYS A 228 9.62 24.37 -9.82
CA LYS A 228 9.42 25.09 -11.09
C LYS A 228 10.71 25.75 -11.58
N THR A 229 11.51 26.33 -10.67
CA THR A 229 12.82 26.90 -11.06
C THR A 229 13.83 25.83 -11.44
N MET A 230 13.90 24.74 -10.66
CA MET A 230 14.82 23.64 -10.92
C MET A 230 14.43 22.81 -12.16
N ALA A 231 13.14 22.71 -12.50
CA ALA A 231 12.67 21.99 -13.68
C ALA A 231 12.82 22.77 -15.00
N ASN A 232 13.20 24.04 -14.94
CA ASN A 232 13.37 24.90 -16.11
C ASN A 232 14.77 24.72 -16.75
N ILE A 233 15.01 23.52 -17.28
CA ILE A 233 16.28 23.08 -17.87
C ILE A 233 16.04 22.66 -19.32
N PRO A 234 17.04 22.76 -20.22
CA PRO A 234 16.94 22.21 -21.57
C PRO A 234 16.43 20.77 -21.57
N ALA A 235 15.53 20.44 -22.50
CA ALA A 235 14.87 19.14 -22.54
C ALA A 235 15.91 18.01 -22.61
N LEU A 236 15.86 17.11 -21.63
CA LEU A 236 16.68 15.90 -21.58
C LEU A 236 16.19 14.92 -22.65
N VAL A 237 17.13 14.21 -23.29
CA VAL A 237 16.79 13.17 -24.27
C VAL A 237 16.19 11.98 -23.53
N ARG A 238 14.98 11.55 -23.92
CA ARG A 238 14.21 10.49 -23.24
C ARG A 238 14.83 9.09 -23.32
N ASP A 239 15.82 8.89 -24.20
CA ASP A 239 16.45 7.60 -24.42
C ASP A 239 17.70 7.38 -23.54
N GLU A 240 18.23 8.43 -22.92
CA GLU A 240 19.37 8.32 -22.00
C GLU A 240 18.91 8.09 -20.56
N ASP A 241 19.76 7.56 -19.69
CA ASP A 241 19.43 7.42 -18.26
C ASP A 241 19.40 8.81 -17.58
N PRO A 242 18.32 9.20 -16.86
CA PRO A 242 18.19 10.53 -16.26
C PRO A 242 19.40 10.93 -15.39
N LEU A 243 19.96 9.97 -14.65
CA LEU A 243 21.14 10.24 -13.80
C LEU A 243 22.39 10.52 -14.61
N LYS A 244 22.59 9.81 -15.72
CA LYS A 244 23.73 10.04 -16.64
C LYS A 244 23.60 11.39 -17.33
N ALA A 245 22.39 11.75 -17.76
CA ALA A 245 22.14 13.06 -18.33
C ALA A 245 22.42 14.19 -17.32
N ARG A 246 22.02 14.02 -16.05
CA ARG A 246 22.37 14.96 -14.96
C ARG A 246 23.86 14.96 -14.59
N GLY A 247 24.60 13.91 -14.94
CA GLY A 247 26.06 13.85 -14.84
C GLY A 247 26.78 14.71 -15.87
N ASN A 248 26.11 15.18 -16.93
CA ASN A 248 26.72 16.04 -17.94
C ASN A 248 27.09 17.40 -17.33
N PRO A 249 28.34 17.90 -17.50
CA PRO A 249 28.80 19.16 -16.91
C PRO A 249 27.95 20.37 -17.31
N THR A 250 27.36 20.36 -18.52
CA THR A 250 26.49 21.44 -19.00
C THR A 250 25.18 21.49 -18.22
N ILE A 251 24.60 20.32 -17.94
CA ILE A 251 23.34 20.21 -17.18
C ILE A 251 23.60 20.49 -15.70
N GLN A 252 24.74 20.07 -15.16
CA GLN A 252 25.16 20.43 -13.80
C GLN A 252 25.32 21.94 -13.62
N GLN A 253 25.93 22.63 -14.59
CA GLN A 253 26.04 24.10 -14.57
C GLN A 253 24.66 24.77 -14.60
N CYS A 254 23.74 24.27 -15.42
CA CYS A 254 22.35 24.75 -15.42
C CYS A 254 21.66 24.51 -14.06
N LEU A 255 21.85 23.31 -13.50
CA LEU A 255 21.70 22.92 -12.08
C LEU A 255 21.95 24.08 -11.11
N ILE A 256 23.24 24.39 -11.03
CA ILE A 256 23.82 25.36 -10.11
C ILE A 256 23.28 26.76 -10.40
N ALA A 257 23.21 27.16 -11.67
CA ALA A 257 22.72 28.47 -12.08
C ALA A 257 21.25 28.70 -11.65
N GLN A 258 20.37 27.70 -11.82
CA GLN A 258 18.99 27.82 -11.38
C GLN A 258 18.86 27.86 -9.86
N GLY A 259 19.61 27.01 -9.14
CA GLY A 259 19.65 27.04 -7.68
C GLY A 259 20.10 28.40 -7.12
N LYS A 260 21.18 28.96 -7.70
CA LYS A 260 21.68 30.31 -7.37
C LYS A 260 20.64 31.39 -7.67
N LYS A 261 20.05 31.36 -8.86
CA LYS A 261 19.04 32.34 -9.29
C LYS A 261 17.82 32.36 -8.37
N TYR A 262 17.38 31.19 -7.91
CA TYR A 262 16.29 31.09 -6.93
C TYR A 262 16.68 31.77 -5.60
N LEU A 263 17.85 31.44 -5.05
CA LEU A 263 18.35 32.01 -3.80
C LEU A 263 18.57 33.52 -3.90
N GLU A 264 19.07 34.02 -5.03
CA GLU A 264 19.27 35.45 -5.30
C GLU A 264 17.95 36.20 -5.39
N LYS A 265 16.97 35.66 -6.13
CA LYS A 265 15.62 36.22 -6.24
C LYS A 265 14.93 36.30 -4.87
N ARG A 266 15.00 35.22 -4.08
CA ARG A 266 14.41 35.17 -2.74
C ARG A 266 15.03 36.20 -1.82
N TYR A 267 16.36 36.32 -1.84
CA TYR A 267 17.05 37.30 -1.00
C TYR A 267 16.75 38.75 -1.41
N LYS A 268 16.66 39.02 -2.71
CA LYS A 268 16.26 40.34 -3.24
C LYS A 268 14.84 40.72 -2.81
N GLN A 269 13.91 39.76 -2.77
CA GLN A 269 12.57 39.96 -2.23
C GLN A 269 12.61 40.26 -0.73
N TYR A 270 13.33 39.45 0.04
CA TYR A 270 13.53 39.68 1.48
C TYR A 270 14.10 41.08 1.77
N MET A 271 15.15 41.49 1.07
CA MET A 271 15.70 42.85 1.20
C MET A 271 14.67 43.93 0.86
N SER A 272 13.89 43.72 -0.19
CA SER A 272 12.83 44.66 -0.60
C SER A 272 11.75 44.80 0.48
N ASP A 273 11.40 43.70 1.15
CA ASP A 273 10.39 43.70 2.21
C ASP A 273 10.91 44.37 3.48
N VAL A 274 12.17 44.10 3.88
CA VAL A 274 12.82 44.77 5.03
C VAL A 274 12.91 46.28 4.83
N VAL A 275 13.28 46.72 3.62
CA VAL A 275 13.36 48.14 3.28
C VAL A 275 11.97 48.78 3.21
N ARG A 276 10.96 48.06 2.70
CA ARG A 276 9.57 48.55 2.67
C ARG A 276 8.97 48.67 4.08
N ALA A 277 9.35 47.78 5.00
CA ALA A 277 8.92 47.84 6.39
C ALA A 277 9.50 49.05 7.16
N ASN A 278 10.68 49.54 6.77
CA ASN A 278 11.39 50.62 7.47
C ASN A 278 11.77 51.79 6.52
N PRO A 279 10.81 52.50 5.93
CA PRO A 279 11.08 53.48 4.88
C PRO A 279 11.88 54.70 5.38
N ALA A 280 11.62 55.16 6.60
CA ALA A 280 12.27 56.34 7.18
C ALA A 280 13.77 56.14 7.44
N ALA A 281 14.16 54.97 7.96
CA ALA A 281 15.55 54.64 8.25
C ALA A 281 16.30 54.09 7.02
N ALA A 282 15.60 53.47 6.07
CA ALA A 282 16.23 52.94 4.85
C ALA A 282 16.72 54.05 3.90
N MET A 283 16.11 55.24 3.92
CA MET A 283 16.50 56.38 3.06
C MET A 283 16.75 55.97 1.59
N ARG A 284 15.88 55.13 1.02
CA ARG A 284 16.10 54.51 -0.30
C ARG A 284 16.24 55.53 -1.44
N GLY A 285 15.69 56.74 -1.28
CA GLY A 285 15.62 57.75 -2.34
C GLY A 285 14.54 57.43 -3.38
N GLY A 286 14.50 58.22 -4.46
CA GLY A 286 13.48 58.12 -5.52
C GLY A 286 13.85 57.24 -6.72
N GLU A 287 15.09 56.76 -6.82
CA GLU A 287 15.55 55.98 -7.98
C GLU A 287 15.29 54.48 -7.80
N PRO A 288 14.56 53.83 -8.72
CA PRO A 288 14.40 52.38 -8.70
C PRO A 288 15.70 51.70 -9.15
N GLY A 289 16.22 50.77 -8.35
CA GLY A 289 17.39 49.97 -8.72
C GLY A 289 17.84 49.04 -7.60
N THR A 290 18.73 48.10 -7.92
CA THR A 290 19.35 47.20 -6.93
C THR A 290 20.31 47.96 -6.02
N PHE A 291 21.08 48.91 -6.57
CA PHE A 291 22.03 49.71 -5.77
C PHE A 291 21.36 50.54 -4.67
N PRO A 292 20.30 51.34 -4.93
CA PRO A 292 19.59 52.07 -3.87
C PRO A 292 18.91 51.14 -2.85
N LEU A 293 18.43 49.96 -3.30
CA LEU A 293 17.85 48.96 -2.42
C LEU A 293 18.88 48.39 -1.44
N VAL A 294 20.05 47.99 -1.94
CA VAL A 294 21.17 47.49 -1.11
C VAL A 294 21.65 48.58 -0.16
N ARG A 295 21.77 49.83 -0.63
CA ARG A 295 22.17 50.97 0.21
C ARG A 295 21.26 51.15 1.43
N GLY A 296 19.95 51.07 1.22
CA GLY A 296 18.98 51.16 2.30
C GLY A 296 19.04 49.95 3.23
N TYR A 297 19.19 48.75 2.69
CA TYR A 297 19.27 47.53 3.48
C TYR A 297 20.54 47.45 4.34
N VAL A 298 21.72 47.76 3.79
CA VAL A 298 23.00 47.82 4.52
C VAL A 298 22.92 48.85 5.64
N GLY A 299 22.29 50.00 5.36
CA GLY A 299 22.07 51.04 6.33
C GLY A 299 21.27 50.60 7.56
N LEU A 300 20.20 49.83 7.33
CA LEU A 300 19.39 49.26 8.40
C LEU A 300 20.13 48.14 9.14
N ARG A 301 20.78 47.24 8.41
CA ARG A 301 21.40 46.03 8.99
C ARG A 301 22.62 46.34 9.85
N LEU A 302 23.39 47.36 9.48
CA LEU A 302 24.56 47.81 10.24
C LEU A 302 24.23 48.88 11.29
N GLN A 303 22.95 49.28 11.41
CA GLN A 303 22.52 50.22 12.43
C GLN A 303 22.67 49.58 13.82
N GLY A 304 23.63 50.08 14.61
CA GLY A 304 23.91 49.56 15.96
C GLY A 304 24.93 48.41 16.04
N GLN A 305 25.56 48.01 14.93
CA GLN A 305 26.70 47.08 14.95
C GLN A 305 28.02 47.85 14.93
N ASN A 306 29.05 47.36 15.63
CA ASN A 306 30.38 47.95 15.58
C ASN A 306 30.96 47.80 14.15
N ILE A 307 31.16 48.93 13.47
CA ILE A 307 31.81 49.04 12.16
C ILE A 307 33.33 48.76 12.25
N GLN A 308 33.86 48.58 13.47
CA GLN A 308 35.27 48.26 13.73
C GLN A 308 35.62 46.88 13.14
N GLY A 309 36.26 46.90 11.97
CA GLY A 309 36.71 45.70 11.26
C GLY A 309 36.52 45.78 9.74
N LEU A 310 35.62 46.66 9.25
CA LEU A 310 35.39 46.87 7.82
C LEU A 310 36.49 47.74 7.21
N THR A 311 37.02 47.32 6.06
CA THR A 311 38.20 47.92 5.41
C THR A 311 37.86 48.57 4.07
N ASP A 312 38.77 49.37 3.52
CA ASP A 312 38.70 49.97 2.18
C ASP A 312 37.62 51.04 1.93
N GLY A 313 37.21 51.76 3.00
CA GLY A 313 36.43 52.99 2.88
C GLY A 313 34.91 52.84 2.72
N VAL A 314 34.25 53.93 2.31
CA VAL A 314 32.78 54.04 2.23
C VAL A 314 32.33 54.57 0.86
N VAL A 315 31.17 54.09 0.41
CA VAL A 315 30.45 54.54 -0.79
C VAL A 315 29.06 55.02 -0.37
N ASP A 316 28.73 56.29 -0.63
CA ASP A 316 27.46 56.94 -0.23
C ASP A 316 27.11 56.69 1.26
N ASP A 317 28.06 56.98 2.16
CA ASP A 317 27.96 56.83 3.62
C ASP A 317 27.76 55.38 4.12
N ARG A 318 27.99 54.38 3.26
CA ARG A 318 27.91 52.94 3.60
C ARG A 318 29.25 52.24 3.33
N PRO A 319 29.65 51.22 4.12
CA PRO A 319 30.89 50.49 3.88
C PRO A 319 30.90 49.75 2.52
N LEU A 320 32.04 49.76 1.83
CA LEU A 320 32.17 49.23 0.47
C LEU A 320 31.86 47.73 0.33
N TRP A 321 32.53 46.87 1.11
CA TRP A 321 32.42 45.42 0.94
C TRP A 321 31.03 44.85 1.24
N PRO A 322 30.30 45.31 2.27
CA PRO A 322 28.89 44.96 2.44
C PRO A 322 28.01 45.35 1.25
N MET A 323 28.24 46.53 0.65
CA MET A 323 27.51 46.96 -0.55
C MET A 323 27.78 46.02 -1.73
N VAL A 324 29.04 45.66 -1.97
CA VAL A 324 29.43 44.73 -3.04
C VAL A 324 28.84 43.33 -2.79
N TYR A 325 28.95 42.82 -1.55
CA TYR A 325 28.43 41.52 -1.16
C TYR A 325 26.93 41.39 -1.39
N TYR A 326 26.11 42.34 -0.92
CA TYR A 326 24.66 42.24 -1.09
C TYR A 326 24.20 42.49 -2.54
N CYS A 327 24.94 43.28 -3.33
CA CYS A 327 24.70 43.36 -4.77
C CYS A 327 24.91 41.98 -5.43
N LEU A 328 26.03 41.30 -5.16
CA LEU A 328 26.28 39.95 -5.65
C LEU A 328 25.24 38.94 -5.14
N ARG A 329 24.90 38.97 -3.85
CA ARG A 329 23.90 38.10 -3.21
C ARG A 329 22.49 38.25 -3.80
N SER A 330 22.21 39.40 -4.40
CA SER A 330 20.94 39.69 -5.09
C SER A 330 20.95 39.35 -6.59
N GLY A 331 22.05 38.77 -7.10
CA GLY A 331 22.23 38.39 -8.50
C GLY A 331 22.58 39.54 -9.45
N ASP A 332 22.93 40.72 -8.92
CA ASP A 332 23.23 41.91 -9.72
C ASP A 332 24.73 42.27 -9.63
N ALA A 333 25.53 41.56 -10.43
CA ALA A 333 26.97 41.80 -10.53
C ALA A 333 27.32 43.16 -11.16
N ASN A 334 26.44 43.73 -12.00
CA ASN A 334 26.64 45.05 -12.58
C ASN A 334 26.50 46.15 -11.52
N ALA A 335 25.53 46.02 -10.61
CA ALA A 335 25.42 46.92 -9.45
C ALA A 335 26.64 46.81 -8.52
N ALA A 336 27.22 45.62 -8.35
CA ALA A 336 28.45 45.43 -7.60
C ALA A 336 29.65 46.14 -8.26
N LEU A 337 29.75 46.05 -9.60
CA LEU A 337 30.77 46.74 -10.39
C LEU A 337 30.63 48.28 -10.27
N TYR A 338 29.40 48.79 -10.25
CA TYR A 338 29.14 50.21 -10.03
C TYR A 338 29.64 50.69 -8.65
N CYS A 339 29.44 49.90 -7.59
CA CYS A 339 29.98 50.21 -6.25
C CYS A 339 31.51 50.34 -6.26
N LEU A 340 32.21 49.39 -6.89
CA LEU A 340 33.68 49.37 -6.94
C LEU A 340 34.24 50.56 -7.71
N ARG A 341 33.66 50.88 -8.87
CA ARG A 341 34.09 52.04 -9.67
C ARG A 341 33.87 53.37 -8.96
N LYS A 342 32.85 53.45 -8.09
CA LYS A 342 32.54 54.64 -7.30
C LYS A 342 33.47 54.81 -6.09
N ALA A 343 34.07 53.72 -5.59
CA ALA A 343 34.96 53.75 -4.44
C ALA A 343 36.39 54.24 -4.75
N GLY A 344 36.88 54.06 -5.98
CA GLY A 344 38.20 54.53 -6.40
C GLY A 344 39.00 53.51 -7.23
N ARG A 345 40.29 53.80 -7.46
CA ARG A 345 41.21 52.96 -8.28
C ARG A 345 41.91 51.84 -7.52
N ASP A 346 41.78 51.79 -6.19
CA ASP A 346 42.51 50.83 -5.33
C ASP A 346 42.13 49.35 -5.56
N HIS A 347 41.05 49.10 -6.31
CA HIS A 347 40.52 47.77 -6.60
C HIS A 347 40.49 47.42 -8.09
N GLU A 348 41.35 48.02 -8.92
CA GLU A 348 41.35 47.83 -10.39
C GLU A 348 41.53 46.35 -10.79
N GLU A 349 42.42 45.60 -10.12
CA GLU A 349 42.63 44.17 -10.34
C GLU A 349 41.36 43.33 -10.07
N PHE A 350 40.65 43.64 -8.98
CA PHE A 350 39.40 42.96 -8.64
C PHE A 350 38.25 43.36 -9.57
N THR A 351 38.26 44.62 -10.02
CA THR A 351 37.31 45.14 -11.01
C THR A 351 37.45 44.39 -12.33
N ALA A 352 38.68 44.17 -12.80
CA ALA A 352 38.96 43.37 -14.00
C ALA A 352 38.50 41.90 -13.84
N ALA A 353 38.71 41.30 -12.67
CA ALA A 353 38.22 39.96 -12.37
C ALA A 353 36.69 39.89 -12.35
N LEU A 354 36.01 40.89 -11.78
CA LEU A 354 34.55 40.95 -11.76
C LEU A 354 33.97 41.17 -13.16
N GLU A 355 34.60 42.00 -14.00
CA GLU A 355 34.21 42.17 -15.41
C GLU A 355 34.35 40.89 -16.22
N ASP A 356 35.40 40.11 -15.98
CA ASP A 356 35.56 38.79 -16.58
C ASP A 356 34.46 37.82 -16.13
N HIS A 357 34.13 37.83 -14.83
CA HIS A 357 33.04 37.04 -14.28
C HIS A 357 31.67 37.43 -14.83
N ILE A 358 31.42 38.73 -15.07
CA ILE A 358 30.17 39.21 -15.69
C ILE A 358 30.04 38.71 -17.13
N ARG A 359 31.15 38.68 -17.89
CA ARG A 359 31.16 38.17 -19.26
C ARG A 359 30.94 36.66 -19.33
N ASN A 360 31.57 35.92 -18.41
CA ASN A 360 31.49 34.46 -18.34
C ASN A 360 31.14 34.00 -16.92
N PRO A 361 29.85 34.02 -16.52
CA PRO A 361 29.45 33.70 -15.14
C PRO A 361 29.64 32.24 -14.76
N GLU A 362 29.56 31.33 -15.74
CA GLU A 362 29.63 29.87 -15.56
C GLU A 362 31.07 29.32 -15.64
N GLN A 363 32.00 30.09 -16.22
CA GLN A 363 33.39 29.70 -16.35
C GLN A 363 34.24 30.29 -15.21
N ALA A 364 35.34 29.62 -14.89
CA ALA A 364 36.37 30.18 -14.04
C ALA A 364 37.01 31.43 -14.70
N LEU A 365 37.62 32.29 -13.87
CA LEU A 365 38.37 33.43 -14.36
C LEU A 365 39.52 32.97 -15.26
N SER A 366 39.97 33.83 -16.18
CA SER A 366 41.20 33.62 -16.96
C SER A 366 42.39 33.24 -16.05
N ASP A 367 43.22 32.28 -16.47
CA ASP A 367 44.35 31.73 -15.67
C ASP A 367 45.26 32.81 -15.07
N LYS A 368 45.49 33.91 -15.79
CA LYS A 368 46.29 35.05 -15.30
C LYS A 368 45.60 35.74 -14.13
N LEU A 369 44.36 36.20 -14.33
CA LEU A 369 43.55 36.85 -13.30
C LEU A 369 43.33 35.93 -12.10
N GLN A 370 43.10 34.64 -12.34
CA GLN A 370 42.91 33.63 -11.31
C GLN A 370 44.16 33.47 -10.42
N THR A 371 45.35 33.51 -11.02
CA THR A 371 46.64 33.43 -10.28
C THR A 371 46.87 34.68 -9.45
N ASP A 372 46.62 35.85 -10.02
CA ASP A 372 46.78 37.15 -9.35
C ASP A 372 45.85 37.28 -8.14
N ILE A 373 44.56 36.95 -8.33
CA ILE A 373 43.55 36.95 -7.26
C ILE A 373 43.90 35.95 -6.15
N ASN A 374 44.33 34.73 -6.50
CA ASN A 374 44.71 33.72 -5.51
C ASN A 374 45.94 34.13 -4.69
N SER A 375 46.94 34.74 -5.33
CA SER A 375 48.12 35.26 -4.66
C SER A 375 47.75 36.36 -3.65
N LYS A 376 46.95 37.34 -4.10
CA LYS A 376 46.47 38.44 -3.25
C LYS A 376 45.62 37.92 -2.08
N TYR A 377 44.77 36.92 -2.35
CA TYR A 377 43.95 36.31 -1.31
C TYR A 377 44.80 35.68 -0.21
N ARG A 378 45.78 34.85 -0.58
CA ARG A 378 46.66 34.14 0.36
C ARG A 378 47.52 35.08 1.20
N VAL A 379 48.03 36.16 0.60
CA VAL A 379 48.98 37.06 1.28
C VAL A 379 48.27 38.10 2.14
N GLN A 380 47.17 38.69 1.66
CA GLN A 380 46.57 39.87 2.30
C GLN A 380 45.17 39.65 2.84
N ILE A 381 44.32 38.89 2.13
CA ILE A 381 42.87 38.89 2.38
C ILE A 381 42.46 37.81 3.37
N ARG A 382 43.14 36.66 3.38
CA ARG A 382 42.84 35.56 4.31
C ARG A 382 42.87 35.98 5.78
N HIS A 383 43.76 36.90 6.12
CA HIS A 383 43.92 37.46 7.48
C HIS A 383 43.23 38.82 7.66
N SER A 384 42.43 39.27 6.69
CA SER A 384 41.69 40.53 6.79
C SER A 384 40.62 40.43 7.89
N THR A 385 40.43 41.53 8.61
CA THR A 385 39.36 41.69 9.60
C THR A 385 37.98 41.83 8.97
N ASP A 386 37.89 42.09 7.66
CA ASP A 386 36.62 42.31 6.97
C ASP A 386 36.05 40.98 6.41
N PRO A 387 34.96 40.46 7.00
CA PRO A 387 34.39 39.19 6.56
C PRO A 387 33.67 39.27 5.20
N TYR A 388 33.14 40.44 4.84
CA TYR A 388 32.50 40.64 3.55
C TYR A 388 33.53 40.67 2.43
N LYS A 389 34.69 41.27 2.68
CA LYS A 389 35.84 41.25 1.75
C LYS A 389 36.29 39.82 1.48
N ARG A 390 36.49 39.00 2.52
CA ARG A 390 36.85 37.57 2.36
C ARG A 390 35.83 36.83 1.50
N ALA A 391 34.54 36.94 1.85
CA ALA A 391 33.46 36.26 1.13
C ALA A 391 33.35 36.67 -0.34
N VAL A 392 33.47 37.97 -0.65
CA VAL A 392 33.37 38.49 -2.02
C VAL A 392 34.53 37.97 -2.90
N TYR A 393 35.75 37.93 -2.36
CA TYR A 393 36.90 37.36 -3.06
C TYR A 393 36.73 35.86 -3.30
N CYS A 394 36.17 35.11 -2.34
CA CYS A 394 35.87 33.69 -2.50
C CYS A 394 34.78 33.44 -3.57
N VAL A 395 33.74 34.28 -3.64
CA VAL A 395 32.66 34.14 -4.64
C VAL A 395 33.15 34.39 -6.07
N VAL A 396 33.94 35.44 -6.28
CA VAL A 396 34.41 35.81 -7.64
C VAL A 396 35.60 34.95 -8.05
N GLY A 397 36.59 34.83 -7.16
CA GLY A 397 37.87 34.16 -7.41
C GLY A 397 37.89 32.67 -7.09
N CYS A 398 36.84 32.09 -6.47
CA CYS A 398 36.83 30.70 -6.00
C CYS A 398 38.05 30.38 -5.11
N CYS A 399 38.43 31.32 -4.24
CA CYS A 399 39.55 31.19 -3.32
C CYS A 399 39.12 30.44 -2.05
N ASP A 400 39.99 29.59 -1.49
CA ASP A 400 39.83 28.87 -0.19
C ASP A 400 38.44 28.26 0.06
N VAL A 401 38.19 27.07 -0.48
CA VAL A 401 36.87 26.42 -0.44
C VAL A 401 36.49 25.91 0.95
N SER A 402 37.48 25.78 1.84
CA SER A 402 37.32 25.26 3.20
C SER A 402 36.67 26.28 4.16
N ASP A 403 36.74 27.58 3.86
CA ASP A 403 36.10 28.59 4.70
C ASP A 403 34.56 28.54 4.52
N GLU A 404 33.83 28.57 5.63
CA GLU A 404 32.37 28.59 5.67
C GLU A 404 31.82 30.02 5.79
N HIS A 405 32.68 31.00 6.11
CA HIS A 405 32.32 32.41 6.29
C HIS A 405 31.10 32.62 7.22
N SER A 406 31.07 31.91 8.36
CA SER A 406 29.96 31.91 9.33
C SER A 406 29.59 33.31 9.88
N GLU A 407 30.53 34.26 9.84
CA GLU A 407 30.30 35.66 10.22
C GLU A 407 29.28 36.36 9.30
N VAL A 408 29.27 36.01 8.01
CA VAL A 408 28.38 36.57 6.98
C VAL A 408 27.20 35.62 6.69
N ALA A 409 27.49 34.32 6.56
CA ALA A 409 26.54 33.27 6.23
C ALA A 409 25.81 32.76 7.49
N ARG A 410 24.79 33.51 7.91
CA ARG A 410 24.03 33.17 9.14
C ARG A 410 22.85 32.22 8.90
N THR A 411 22.45 32.02 7.65
CA THR A 411 21.29 31.19 7.27
C THR A 411 21.71 30.06 6.35
N ALA A 412 20.92 28.98 6.32
CA ALA A 412 21.14 27.86 5.39
C ALA A 412 21.10 28.33 3.92
N ASP A 413 20.24 29.30 3.59
CA ASP A 413 20.15 29.91 2.26
C ASP A 413 21.44 30.65 1.87
N ASP A 414 22.05 31.37 2.82
CA ASP A 414 23.31 32.10 2.58
C ASP A 414 24.50 31.15 2.44
N TYR A 415 24.56 30.11 3.29
CA TYR A 415 25.55 29.06 3.19
C TYR A 415 25.48 28.35 1.83
N LEU A 416 24.27 27.94 1.42
CA LEU A 416 24.08 27.24 0.15
C LEU A 416 24.41 28.12 -1.05
N TRP A 417 24.01 29.39 -1.04
CA TRP A 417 24.34 30.33 -2.12
C TRP A 417 25.86 30.53 -2.26
N LEU A 418 26.60 30.62 -1.14
CA LEU A 418 28.06 30.72 -1.18
C LEU A 418 28.69 29.48 -1.79
N LYS A 419 28.34 28.28 -1.30
CA LYS A 419 28.93 27.03 -1.81
C LYS A 419 28.60 26.81 -3.30
N LEU A 420 27.36 27.08 -3.73
CA LEU A 420 26.98 27.03 -5.16
C LEU A 420 27.73 28.06 -6.01
N SER A 421 28.09 29.22 -5.45
CA SER A 421 28.82 30.27 -6.18
C SER A 421 30.29 29.93 -6.43
N VAL A 422 30.89 29.11 -5.57
CA VAL A 422 32.29 28.68 -5.67
C VAL A 422 32.46 27.54 -6.69
N ILE A 423 31.43 26.74 -6.94
CA ILE A 423 31.48 25.61 -7.89
C ILE A 423 31.47 26.14 -9.32
N LYS A 424 32.59 25.97 -10.04
CA LYS A 424 32.74 26.31 -11.46
C LYS A 424 33.43 25.16 -12.21
N SER A 425 33.07 24.94 -13.46
CA SER A 425 33.70 23.90 -14.28
C SER A 425 35.10 24.33 -14.69
N ARG A 426 36.12 23.67 -14.15
CA ARG A 426 37.53 23.87 -14.51
C ARG A 426 38.00 22.73 -15.41
N SER A 427 38.63 23.08 -16.53
CA SER A 427 39.19 22.11 -17.48
C SER A 427 40.50 21.44 -16.99
N ASN A 428 41.07 21.85 -15.85
CA ASN A 428 42.39 21.42 -15.41
C ASN A 428 42.41 20.94 -13.95
N ASN A 429 42.74 19.66 -13.75
CA ASN A 429 42.80 18.89 -12.49
C ASN A 429 43.94 19.29 -11.52
N LYS A 430 44.32 20.56 -11.39
CA LYS A 430 45.54 20.95 -10.63
C LYS A 430 45.31 21.61 -9.27
N THR A 431 44.09 21.76 -8.78
CA THR A 431 43.83 22.28 -7.42
C THR A 431 42.59 21.67 -6.79
N GLU A 432 42.58 21.61 -5.45
CA GLU A 432 41.44 21.27 -4.58
C GLU A 432 40.23 22.16 -4.93
N SER A 433 39.41 21.75 -5.89
CA SER A 433 38.17 22.43 -6.26
C SER A 433 36.98 21.59 -5.81
N LEU A 434 36.10 22.16 -4.99
CA LEU A 434 34.84 21.54 -4.62
C LEU A 434 34.00 21.28 -5.86
N THR A 435 33.71 20.02 -6.12
CA THR A 435 32.82 19.63 -7.21
C THR A 435 31.35 19.67 -6.76
N TYR A 436 30.44 19.63 -7.72
CA TYR A 436 29.01 19.56 -7.41
C TYR A 436 28.65 18.30 -6.62
N SER A 437 29.26 17.16 -6.97
CA SER A 437 29.10 15.89 -6.25
C SER A 437 29.62 15.95 -4.82
N ASP A 438 30.73 16.65 -4.58
CA ASP A 438 31.26 16.84 -3.21
C ASP A 438 30.28 17.63 -2.33
N LEU A 439 29.69 18.70 -2.87
CA LEU A 439 28.66 19.48 -2.15
C LEU A 439 27.42 18.63 -1.85
N GLN A 440 26.97 17.83 -2.83
CA GLN A 440 25.84 16.92 -2.62
C GLN A 440 26.15 15.92 -1.50
N LYS A 441 27.37 15.38 -1.47
CA LYS A 441 27.81 14.38 -0.48
C LYS A 441 27.87 14.98 0.91
N MET A 442 28.46 16.16 1.04
CA MET A 442 28.51 16.91 2.30
C MET A 442 27.11 17.13 2.89
N ILE A 443 26.14 17.50 2.04
CA ILE A 443 24.77 17.77 2.48
C ILE A 443 24.02 16.50 2.89
N LEU A 444 24.15 15.43 2.11
CA LEU A 444 23.37 14.21 2.32
C LEU A 444 23.98 13.28 3.38
N GLU A 445 25.30 13.11 3.37
CA GLU A 445 26.01 12.12 4.19
C GLU A 445 26.65 12.75 5.44
N GLU A 446 27.31 13.91 5.31
CA GLU A 446 28.07 14.50 6.43
C GLU A 446 27.18 15.31 7.37
N TYR A 447 26.35 16.21 6.82
CA TYR A 447 25.38 16.97 7.61
C TYR A 447 24.13 16.13 7.93
N GLY A 448 23.54 15.50 6.91
CA GLY A 448 22.38 14.61 7.06
C GLY A 448 21.14 15.29 7.68
N GLU A 449 20.16 14.47 8.08
CA GLU A 449 18.87 14.97 8.62
C GLU A 449 18.98 15.59 10.02
N THR A 450 19.97 15.16 10.81
CA THR A 450 20.17 15.59 12.21
C THR A 450 20.66 17.04 12.29
N HIS A 451 21.64 17.41 11.47
CA HIS A 451 22.20 18.77 11.43
C HIS A 451 21.15 19.83 11.08
N TYR A 452 20.22 19.50 10.17
CA TYR A 452 19.18 20.43 9.74
C TYR A 452 17.91 20.41 10.61
N HIS A 453 17.89 19.61 11.69
CA HIS A 453 16.69 19.38 12.50
C HIS A 453 15.46 19.07 11.61
N ALA A 454 15.63 18.12 10.68
CA ALA A 454 14.70 17.94 9.56
C ALA A 454 13.24 17.67 10.02
N HIS A 455 13.04 17.04 11.18
CA HIS A 455 11.72 16.81 11.76
C HIS A 455 11.01 18.11 12.19
N GLU A 456 11.75 19.09 12.70
CA GLU A 456 11.21 20.39 13.14
C GLU A 456 11.08 21.37 11.97
N LYS A 457 12.06 21.36 11.05
CA LYS A 457 12.16 22.27 9.90
C LYS A 457 12.25 21.51 8.57
N PRO A 458 11.19 20.76 8.19
CA PRO A 458 11.23 19.88 7.02
C PRO A 458 11.45 20.63 5.69
N LEU A 459 10.96 21.86 5.59
CA LEU A 459 11.11 22.67 4.38
C LEU A 459 12.56 23.07 4.11
N VAL A 460 13.33 23.37 5.15
CA VAL A 460 14.72 23.82 5.00
C VAL A 460 15.55 22.67 4.42
N TYR A 461 15.36 21.46 4.96
CA TYR A 461 16.06 20.28 4.46
C TYR A 461 15.64 19.94 3.02
N PHE A 462 14.33 19.94 2.73
CA PHE A 462 13.81 19.75 1.38
C PHE A 462 14.38 20.78 0.39
N GLN A 463 14.42 22.06 0.78
CA GLN A 463 14.94 23.14 -0.05
C GLN A 463 16.43 22.92 -0.37
N VAL A 464 17.24 22.59 0.64
CA VAL A 464 18.69 22.38 0.45
C VAL A 464 18.95 21.19 -0.47
N LEU A 465 18.22 20.08 -0.31
CA LEU A 465 18.33 18.92 -1.21
C LEU A 465 17.88 19.24 -2.63
N THR A 466 16.74 19.91 -2.80
CA THR A 466 16.17 20.21 -4.12
C THR A 466 17.01 21.21 -4.90
N LEU A 467 17.52 22.27 -4.24
CA LEU A 467 18.39 23.28 -4.85
C LEU A 467 19.78 22.74 -5.21
N THR A 468 20.21 21.64 -4.58
CA THR A 468 21.43 20.90 -4.93
C THR A 468 21.16 19.76 -5.91
N GLY A 469 19.96 19.71 -6.49
CA GLY A 469 19.56 18.72 -7.48
C GLY A 469 19.43 17.31 -6.93
N GLN A 470 19.37 17.10 -5.62
CA GLN A 470 19.16 15.79 -4.99
C GLN A 470 17.66 15.53 -4.83
N PHE A 471 16.96 15.37 -5.96
CA PHE A 471 15.50 15.24 -5.97
C PHE A 471 15.00 13.94 -5.33
N GLU A 472 15.70 12.83 -5.54
CA GLU A 472 15.29 11.52 -5.05
C GLU A 472 15.26 11.46 -3.51
N PRO A 473 16.33 11.84 -2.78
CA PRO A 473 16.26 11.95 -1.33
C PRO A 473 15.25 13.01 -0.85
N ALA A 474 15.11 14.13 -1.56
CA ALA A 474 14.19 15.20 -1.16
C ALA A 474 12.72 14.73 -1.16
N ILE A 475 12.31 14.01 -2.21
CA ILE A 475 10.96 13.45 -2.33
C ILE A 475 10.74 12.35 -1.30
N GLU A 476 11.74 11.48 -1.12
CA GLU A 476 11.63 10.40 -0.14
C GLU A 476 11.42 10.96 1.27
N PHE A 477 12.19 11.97 1.66
CA PHE A 477 12.02 12.67 2.92
C PHE A 477 10.61 13.28 3.06
N LEU A 478 10.09 13.96 2.04
CA LEU A 478 8.73 14.51 2.07
C LEU A 478 7.66 13.42 2.17
N SER A 479 7.88 12.25 1.56
CA SER A 479 6.92 11.14 1.56
C SER A 479 6.72 10.51 2.95
N ARG A 480 7.72 10.65 3.84
CA ARG A 480 7.63 10.20 5.24
C ARG A 480 6.71 11.06 6.09
N ILE A 481 6.47 12.32 5.69
CA ILE A 481 5.67 13.29 6.45
C ILE A 481 4.24 13.31 5.90
N PRO A 482 3.22 12.83 6.63
CA PRO A 482 1.86 12.70 6.10
C PRO A 482 1.29 13.98 5.48
N ARG A 483 1.56 15.14 6.11
CA ARG A 483 1.12 16.46 5.60
C ARG A 483 1.68 16.79 4.22
N TYR A 484 2.91 16.37 3.92
CA TYR A 484 3.58 16.71 2.66
C TYR A 484 3.65 15.54 1.68
N GLN A 485 3.22 14.34 2.09
CA GLN A 485 3.24 13.14 1.27
C GLN A 485 2.53 13.36 -0.07
N VAL A 486 1.33 13.95 -0.05
CA VAL A 486 0.56 14.28 -1.26
C VAL A 486 1.39 15.16 -2.20
N HIS A 487 2.00 16.23 -1.69
CA HIS A 487 2.82 17.12 -2.51
C HIS A 487 4.07 16.43 -3.04
N GLY A 488 4.75 15.62 -2.21
CA GLY A 488 5.94 14.85 -2.60
C GLY A 488 5.66 13.89 -3.75
N VAL A 489 4.54 13.17 -3.72
CA VAL A 489 4.13 12.26 -4.82
C VAL A 489 3.90 13.04 -6.11
N HIS A 490 3.17 14.16 -6.07
CA HIS A 490 2.91 14.97 -7.26
C HIS A 490 4.17 15.68 -7.79
N MET A 491 5.10 16.08 -6.92
CA MET A 491 6.41 16.59 -7.33
C MET A 491 7.24 15.49 -8.01
N ALA A 492 7.19 14.25 -7.51
CA ALA A 492 7.83 13.11 -8.15
C ALA A 492 7.28 12.85 -9.56
N LEU A 493 5.96 12.88 -9.72
CA LEU A 493 5.31 12.74 -11.02
C LEU A 493 5.70 13.86 -11.99
N ALA A 494 5.77 15.11 -11.49
CA ALA A 494 6.18 16.25 -12.28
C ALA A 494 7.64 16.15 -12.74
N LEU A 495 8.55 15.73 -11.86
CA LEU A 495 9.97 15.55 -12.19
C LEU A 495 10.21 14.32 -13.08
N HIS A 496 9.39 13.28 -12.95
CA HIS A 496 9.41 12.12 -13.84
C HIS A 496 8.96 12.50 -15.26
N ASP A 497 7.95 13.36 -15.40
CA ASP A 497 7.49 13.86 -16.71
C ASP A 497 8.54 14.68 -17.45
N VAL A 498 9.33 15.49 -16.71
CA VAL A 498 10.47 16.27 -17.23
C VAL A 498 11.75 15.42 -17.36
N TYR A 499 11.68 14.14 -17.00
CA TYR A 499 12.79 13.19 -17.12
C TYR A 499 14.01 13.55 -16.26
N MET A 500 13.78 14.14 -15.09
CA MET A 500 14.81 14.55 -14.12
C MET A 500 14.99 13.58 -12.96
N LEU A 501 14.03 12.66 -12.77
CA LEU A 501 14.01 11.69 -11.68
C LEU A 501 14.64 10.36 -12.12
N GLY A 502 15.65 9.90 -11.38
CA GLY A 502 16.26 8.58 -11.59
C GLY A 502 15.41 7.47 -10.99
N THR A 503 14.85 6.61 -11.85
CA THR A 503 14.14 5.38 -11.41
C THR A 503 15.10 4.19 -11.34
N PRO A 504 14.95 3.28 -10.36
CA PRO A 504 15.79 2.08 -10.27
C PRO A 504 15.57 1.17 -11.46
N ARG A 505 16.61 0.43 -11.85
CA ARG A 505 16.53 -0.62 -12.89
C ARG A 505 15.64 -1.78 -12.46
N ASN A 506 15.63 -2.07 -11.16
CA ASN A 506 14.78 -3.08 -10.55
C ASN A 506 13.61 -2.43 -9.80
N VAL A 507 12.40 -2.79 -10.19
CA VAL A 507 11.14 -2.34 -9.57
C VAL A 507 10.99 -2.86 -8.13
N GLN A 508 11.70 -3.93 -7.79
CA GLN A 508 11.74 -4.54 -6.46
C GLN A 508 12.62 -3.76 -5.46
N ALA A 509 13.34 -2.74 -5.91
CA ALA A 509 14.21 -1.95 -5.05
C ALA A 509 13.43 -1.24 -3.92
N PRO A 510 14.08 -0.93 -2.79
CA PRO A 510 13.48 -0.08 -1.75
C PRO A 510 13.11 1.31 -2.32
N LEU A 511 12.37 2.10 -1.54
CA LEU A 511 11.90 3.42 -1.99
C LEU A 511 13.06 4.31 -2.47
N LEU A 512 14.19 4.27 -1.76
CA LEU A 512 15.43 4.93 -2.13
C LEU A 512 16.54 3.89 -2.20
N SER A 513 17.21 3.79 -3.35
CA SER A 513 18.26 2.81 -3.60
C SER A 513 19.51 3.46 -4.18
N VAL A 514 20.68 2.88 -3.90
CA VAL A 514 21.95 3.25 -4.54
C VAL A 514 22.28 2.16 -5.55
N ASP A 515 22.47 2.52 -6.82
CA ASP A 515 22.95 1.60 -7.85
C ASP A 515 24.49 1.60 -7.87
N THR A 516 25.11 0.46 -8.16
CA THR A 516 26.58 0.36 -8.17
C THR A 516 27.24 1.14 -9.30
N ASP A 517 26.49 1.37 -10.38
CA ASP A 517 26.95 2.09 -11.57
C ASP A 517 26.81 3.62 -11.43
N ASP A 518 26.11 4.11 -10.40
CA ASP A 518 25.83 5.53 -10.22
C ASP A 518 26.94 6.23 -9.41
N PRO A 519 27.31 7.48 -9.75
CA PRO A 519 28.31 8.22 -8.99
C PRO A 519 27.76 8.62 -7.61
N VAL A 520 28.55 8.37 -6.56
CA VAL A 520 28.25 8.82 -5.18
C VAL A 520 28.14 10.34 -5.14
N PRO A 521 27.10 10.94 -4.50
CA PRO A 521 26.11 10.36 -3.58
C PRO A 521 24.72 10.13 -4.21
N LEU A 522 24.62 10.05 -5.54
CA LEU A 522 23.33 9.98 -6.23
C LEU A 522 22.55 8.73 -5.79
N ARG A 523 21.23 8.91 -5.66
CA ARG A 523 20.29 7.85 -5.29
C ARG A 523 19.17 7.79 -6.32
N ARG A 524 18.55 6.63 -6.46
CA ARG A 524 17.38 6.38 -7.32
C ARG A 524 16.13 6.24 -6.47
N LEU A 525 15.03 6.81 -6.95
CA LEU A 525 13.71 6.75 -6.31
C LEU A 525 12.83 5.73 -7.00
N ASN A 526 12.30 4.76 -6.26
CA ASN A 526 11.33 3.80 -6.78
C ASN A 526 9.94 4.44 -6.91
N LEU A 527 9.67 5.01 -8.08
CA LEU A 527 8.38 5.64 -8.39
C LEU A 527 7.20 4.67 -8.28
N ALA A 528 7.37 3.41 -8.70
CA ALA A 528 6.30 2.42 -8.62
C ALA A 528 5.89 2.15 -7.17
N ARG A 529 6.88 2.00 -6.28
CA ARG A 529 6.62 1.83 -4.85
C ARG A 529 6.00 3.07 -4.21
N LEU A 530 6.48 4.27 -4.57
CA LEU A 530 5.91 5.53 -4.08
C LEU A 530 4.42 5.66 -4.43
N ILE A 531 4.07 5.39 -5.69
CA ILE A 531 2.68 5.45 -6.15
C ILE A 531 1.83 4.38 -5.46
N LEU A 532 2.31 3.14 -5.35
CA LEU A 532 1.59 2.07 -4.67
C LEU A 532 1.28 2.42 -3.21
N LEU A 533 2.27 2.97 -2.48
CA LEU A 533 2.09 3.37 -1.09
C LEU A 533 1.06 4.49 -0.93
N TYR A 534 1.01 5.42 -1.88
CA TYR A 534 0.06 6.53 -1.88
C TYR A 534 -1.36 6.06 -2.23
N VAL A 535 -1.50 5.26 -3.30
CA VAL A 535 -2.79 4.81 -3.84
C VAL A 535 -3.49 3.81 -2.91
N ARG A 536 -2.75 3.01 -2.13
CA ARG A 536 -3.29 2.08 -1.12
C ARG A 536 -4.30 2.69 -0.16
N LYS A 537 -4.24 3.99 0.11
CA LYS A 537 -5.21 4.70 0.98
C LYS A 537 -6.62 4.69 0.38
N PHE A 538 -6.76 4.77 -0.94
CA PHE A 538 -8.04 5.00 -1.62
C PHE A 538 -8.30 4.05 -2.81
N GLU A 539 -7.45 3.06 -3.06
CA GLU A 539 -7.60 2.18 -4.24
C GLU A 539 -8.91 1.38 -4.26
N LEU A 540 -9.42 1.06 -3.07
CA LEU A 540 -10.71 0.38 -2.87
C LEU A 540 -11.90 1.32 -2.70
N SER A 541 -11.70 2.64 -2.54
CA SER A 541 -12.79 3.63 -2.49
C SER A 541 -12.99 4.29 -3.84
N ASP A 542 -11.90 4.67 -4.52
CA ASP A 542 -11.88 5.48 -5.73
C ASP A 542 -10.98 4.82 -6.82
N PRO A 543 -11.44 3.72 -7.43
CA PRO A 543 -10.63 2.94 -8.38
C PRO A 543 -10.30 3.74 -9.65
N SER A 544 -11.17 4.67 -10.07
CA SER A 544 -10.93 5.54 -11.21
C SER A 544 -9.69 6.41 -11.00
N ASP A 545 -9.52 7.00 -9.82
CA ASP A 545 -8.35 7.82 -9.50
C ASP A 545 -7.10 6.95 -9.39
N ALA A 546 -7.19 5.80 -8.72
CA ALA A 546 -6.10 4.85 -8.58
C ALA A 546 -5.50 4.43 -9.95
N LEU A 547 -6.36 4.10 -10.91
CA LEU A 547 -5.94 3.74 -12.28
C LEU A 547 -5.17 4.87 -12.98
N ASN A 548 -5.58 6.12 -12.77
CA ASN A 548 -4.89 7.27 -13.34
C ASN A 548 -3.48 7.46 -12.76
N TYR A 549 -3.27 7.15 -11.47
CA TYR A 549 -1.93 7.13 -10.90
C TYR A 549 -1.10 5.96 -11.42
N TYR A 550 -1.67 4.76 -11.54
CA TYR A 550 -0.98 3.61 -12.12
C TYR A 550 -0.56 3.85 -13.58
N PHE A 551 -1.31 4.66 -14.35
CA PHE A 551 -0.97 4.95 -15.75
C PHE A 551 0.38 5.66 -15.95
N PHE A 552 0.95 6.30 -14.92
CA PHE A 552 2.32 6.82 -14.98
C PHE A 552 3.37 5.71 -15.07
N LEU A 553 3.06 4.50 -14.63
CA LEU A 553 3.96 3.33 -14.64
C LEU A 553 3.95 2.55 -15.96
N ARG A 554 3.21 3.01 -16.97
CA ARG A 554 3.04 2.33 -18.26
C ARG A 554 4.32 2.03 -19.05
N ASN A 555 5.40 2.79 -18.79
CA ASN A 555 6.67 2.61 -19.49
C ASN A 555 7.63 1.71 -18.70
N LEU A 556 7.30 1.35 -17.46
CA LEU A 556 8.12 0.51 -16.61
C LEU A 556 7.72 -0.96 -16.80
N LYS A 557 8.73 -1.83 -16.79
CA LYS A 557 8.57 -3.27 -16.92
C LYS A 557 9.09 -3.98 -15.67
N ASP A 558 8.41 -5.05 -15.29
CA ASP A 558 8.79 -5.95 -14.22
C ASP A 558 10.01 -6.78 -14.68
N PRO A 559 10.79 -7.46 -13.80
CA PRO A 559 11.89 -8.32 -14.23
C PRO A 559 11.45 -9.44 -15.20
N SER A 560 10.16 -9.81 -15.17
CA SER A 560 9.52 -10.73 -16.12
C SER A 560 9.23 -10.12 -17.51
N GLY A 561 9.48 -8.82 -17.70
CA GLY A 561 9.17 -8.08 -18.92
C GLY A 561 7.71 -7.61 -19.04
N LYS A 562 6.85 -7.96 -18.08
CA LYS A 562 5.44 -7.52 -18.03
C LYS A 562 5.35 -6.03 -17.70
N ASN A 563 4.36 -5.35 -18.27
CA ASN A 563 4.11 -3.94 -17.99
C ASN A 563 3.58 -3.77 -16.57
N LEU A 564 4.20 -2.87 -15.78
CA LEU A 564 3.80 -2.63 -14.40
C LEU A 564 2.35 -2.18 -14.29
N PHE A 565 1.88 -1.33 -15.19
CA PHE A 565 0.50 -0.87 -15.21
C PHE A 565 -0.47 -2.05 -15.30
N MET A 566 -0.19 -3.03 -16.17
CA MET A 566 -1.02 -4.21 -16.34
C MET A 566 -1.03 -5.09 -15.08
N CYS A 567 0.13 -5.26 -14.43
CA CYS A 567 0.23 -6.00 -13.18
C CYS A 567 -0.60 -5.33 -12.06
N PHE A 568 -0.44 -4.02 -11.85
CA PHE A 568 -1.19 -3.31 -10.81
C PHE A 568 -2.70 -3.26 -11.09
N CYS A 569 -3.12 -3.12 -12.36
CA CYS A 569 -4.55 -3.22 -12.70
C CYS A 569 -5.11 -4.62 -12.44
N THR A 570 -4.30 -5.66 -12.68
CA THR A 570 -4.67 -7.05 -12.36
C THR A 570 -4.83 -7.23 -10.86
N ASP A 571 -3.88 -6.73 -10.06
CA ASP A 571 -3.93 -6.80 -8.61
C ASP A 571 -5.12 -6.03 -8.03
N LEU A 572 -5.41 -4.84 -8.57
CA LEU A 572 -6.57 -4.03 -8.19
C LEU A 572 -7.89 -4.76 -8.47
N ALA A 573 -7.99 -5.44 -9.62
CA ALA A 573 -9.18 -6.23 -9.96
C ALA A 573 -9.37 -7.41 -9.01
N LEU A 574 -8.28 -8.07 -8.62
CA LEU A 574 -8.32 -9.20 -7.67
C LEU A 574 -8.73 -8.78 -6.25
N GLU A 575 -8.37 -7.57 -5.83
CA GLU A 575 -8.66 -7.05 -4.49
C GLU A 575 -10.04 -6.40 -4.38
N SER A 576 -10.43 -5.62 -5.39
CA SER A 576 -11.75 -4.96 -5.42
C SER A 576 -12.90 -5.93 -5.68
N ARG A 577 -12.67 -7.00 -6.45
CA ARG A 577 -13.69 -7.93 -6.97
C ARG A 577 -14.86 -7.24 -7.71
N ASP A 578 -14.68 -6.00 -8.15
CA ASP A 578 -15.66 -5.28 -8.97
C ASP A 578 -15.22 -5.27 -10.44
N TYR A 579 -15.42 -6.41 -11.09
CA TYR A 579 -14.99 -6.64 -12.47
C TYR A 579 -15.81 -5.84 -13.48
N ASP A 580 -17.10 -5.62 -13.19
CA ASP A 580 -18.02 -4.88 -14.04
C ASP A 580 -17.61 -3.41 -14.16
N LEU A 581 -17.20 -2.77 -13.06
CA LEU A 581 -16.72 -1.38 -13.09
C LEU A 581 -15.37 -1.25 -13.83
N LEU A 582 -14.44 -2.17 -13.57
CA LEU A 582 -13.07 -2.08 -14.10
C LEU A 582 -12.98 -2.44 -15.59
N PHE A 583 -13.54 -3.60 -15.96
CA PHE A 583 -13.45 -4.15 -17.32
C PHE A 583 -14.69 -3.89 -18.17
N GLY A 584 -15.81 -3.51 -17.55
CA GLY A 584 -17.10 -3.35 -18.20
C GLY A 584 -17.98 -4.59 -18.07
N ARG A 585 -19.23 -4.47 -18.50
CA ARG A 585 -20.24 -5.53 -18.43
C ARG A 585 -20.53 -6.07 -19.82
N MET A 586 -20.63 -7.40 -19.94
CA MET A 586 -21.11 -8.04 -21.17
C MET A 586 -22.63 -7.99 -21.21
N ASP A 587 -23.21 -7.42 -22.28
CA ASP A 587 -24.64 -7.51 -22.52
C ASP A 587 -24.98 -8.96 -22.95
N PRO A 588 -25.85 -9.67 -22.19
CA PRO A 588 -26.20 -11.06 -22.48
C PRO A 588 -26.92 -11.25 -23.83
N SER A 589 -27.53 -10.20 -24.37
CA SER A 589 -28.39 -10.28 -25.56
C SER A 589 -27.66 -9.95 -26.86
N THR A 590 -26.78 -8.95 -26.81
CA THR A 590 -26.03 -8.46 -27.98
C THR A 590 -24.61 -9.03 -28.05
N GLY A 591 -24.10 -9.59 -26.94
CA GLY A 591 -22.71 -10.04 -26.86
C GLY A 591 -21.69 -8.90 -26.92
N VAL A 592 -22.15 -7.64 -26.82
CA VAL A 592 -21.29 -6.46 -26.85
C VAL A 592 -20.89 -6.08 -25.42
N ARG A 593 -19.61 -5.77 -25.23
CA ARG A 593 -19.05 -5.30 -23.96
C ARG A 593 -19.31 -3.81 -23.79
N SER A 594 -19.90 -3.39 -22.66
CA SER A 594 -19.92 -1.98 -22.26
C SER A 594 -18.51 -1.53 -21.86
N ALA A 595 -18.19 -0.26 -22.07
CA ALA A 595 -16.85 0.24 -21.72
C ALA A 595 -16.63 0.24 -20.21
N GLY A 596 -15.48 -0.29 -19.77
CA GLY A 596 -15.01 -0.20 -18.38
C GLY A 596 -14.11 1.01 -18.12
N LEU A 597 -13.69 1.21 -16.86
CA LEU A 597 -12.71 2.26 -16.53
C LEU A 597 -11.36 2.05 -17.24
N LEU A 598 -10.93 0.79 -17.40
CA LEU A 598 -9.66 0.45 -18.05
C LEU A 598 -9.65 0.76 -19.56
N ASP A 599 -10.82 0.84 -20.18
CA ASP A 599 -10.92 1.10 -21.62
C ASP A 599 -10.44 2.50 -22.02
N GLN A 600 -10.43 3.44 -21.07
CA GLN A 600 -9.91 4.80 -21.27
C GLN A 600 -8.39 4.82 -21.50
N PHE A 601 -7.67 3.76 -21.12
CA PHE A 601 -6.21 3.66 -21.17
C PHE A 601 -5.70 2.74 -22.27
N ASN A 602 -6.59 2.17 -23.09
CA ASN A 602 -6.22 1.27 -24.18
C ASN A 602 -5.23 1.97 -25.14
N ASN A 603 -4.10 1.32 -25.36
CA ASN A 603 -3.01 1.76 -26.23
C ASN A 603 -2.40 0.53 -26.92
N PRO A 604 -1.59 0.67 -27.98
CA PRO A 604 -0.96 -0.49 -28.64
C PRO A 604 -0.19 -1.42 -27.69
N ASN A 605 0.30 -0.89 -26.56
CA ASN A 605 1.04 -1.63 -25.54
C ASN A 605 0.18 -2.07 -24.33
N ILE A 606 -1.07 -1.61 -24.24
CA ILE A 606 -1.98 -1.82 -23.10
C ILE A 606 -3.34 -2.21 -23.65
N ASP A 607 -3.72 -3.48 -23.44
CA ASP A 607 -5.04 -3.99 -23.82
C ASP A 607 -5.82 -4.43 -22.60
N SER A 608 -6.99 -3.81 -22.38
CA SER A 608 -7.99 -4.20 -21.37
C SER A 608 -8.29 -5.71 -21.37
N LYS A 609 -8.35 -6.35 -22.55
CA LYS A 609 -8.63 -7.78 -22.67
C LYS A 609 -7.49 -8.64 -22.14
N VAL A 610 -6.25 -8.24 -22.41
CA VAL A 610 -5.06 -8.96 -21.88
C VAL A 610 -4.98 -8.83 -20.37
N ILE A 611 -5.32 -7.66 -19.81
CA ILE A 611 -5.40 -7.47 -18.35
C ILE A 611 -6.49 -8.38 -17.75
N ALA A 612 -7.68 -8.44 -18.37
CA ALA A 612 -8.76 -9.33 -17.93
C ALA A 612 -8.33 -10.81 -17.98
N LEU A 613 -7.66 -11.25 -19.05
CA LEU A 613 -7.14 -12.63 -19.15
C LEU A 613 -6.13 -12.96 -18.06
N ASN A 614 -5.20 -12.04 -17.76
CA ASN A 614 -4.23 -12.21 -16.67
C ASN A 614 -4.92 -12.28 -15.30
N ALA A 615 -5.96 -11.47 -15.08
CA ALA A 615 -6.76 -11.51 -13.85
C ALA A 615 -7.50 -12.84 -13.71
N ALA A 616 -8.13 -13.32 -14.78
CA ALA A 616 -8.84 -14.58 -14.81
C ALA A 616 -7.91 -15.77 -14.54
N GLU A 617 -6.72 -15.81 -15.14
CA GLU A 617 -5.72 -16.86 -14.88
C GLU A 617 -5.29 -16.88 -13.40
N GLN A 618 -5.08 -15.70 -12.79
CA GLN A 618 -4.77 -15.62 -11.38
C GLN A 618 -5.93 -16.07 -10.47
N LEU A 619 -7.19 -15.81 -10.85
CA LEU A 619 -8.36 -16.31 -10.12
C LEU A 619 -8.45 -17.83 -10.16
N VAL A 620 -8.18 -18.43 -11.32
CA VAL A 620 -8.10 -19.90 -11.48
C VAL A 620 -7.01 -20.47 -10.58
N ASN A 621 -5.82 -19.86 -10.55
CA ASN A 621 -4.72 -20.30 -9.69
C ASN A 621 -5.05 -20.18 -8.19
N LYS A 622 -5.94 -19.25 -7.81
CA LYS A 622 -6.45 -19.10 -6.44
C LYS A 622 -7.64 -20.02 -6.13
N GLY A 623 -8.20 -20.73 -7.12
CA GLY A 623 -9.38 -21.59 -6.96
C GLY A 623 -10.72 -20.84 -6.95
N LEU A 624 -10.75 -19.54 -7.29
CA LEU A 624 -11.97 -18.73 -7.37
C LEU A 624 -12.60 -18.84 -8.76
N PHE A 625 -13.24 -19.97 -9.04
CA PHE A 625 -13.74 -20.28 -10.38
C PHE A 625 -14.95 -19.44 -10.81
N GLU A 626 -15.87 -19.09 -9.90
CA GLU A 626 -17.04 -18.25 -10.22
C GLU A 626 -16.62 -16.88 -10.78
N ASP A 627 -15.72 -16.20 -10.06
CA ASP A 627 -15.16 -14.91 -10.49
C ASP A 627 -14.37 -15.06 -11.79
N ALA A 628 -13.59 -16.14 -11.94
CA ALA A 628 -12.84 -16.40 -13.16
C ALA A 628 -13.75 -16.53 -14.39
N ILE A 629 -14.91 -17.17 -14.25
CA ILE A 629 -15.90 -17.29 -15.33
C ILE A 629 -16.38 -15.90 -15.77
N ILE A 630 -16.73 -15.02 -14.82
CA ILE A 630 -17.18 -13.66 -15.13
C ILE A 630 -16.10 -12.89 -15.90
N VAL A 631 -14.84 -12.95 -15.45
CA VAL A 631 -13.74 -12.22 -16.08
C VAL A 631 -13.38 -12.80 -17.46
N TYR A 632 -13.37 -14.14 -17.63
CA TYR A 632 -13.18 -14.75 -18.94
C TYR A 632 -14.32 -14.42 -19.91
N ASP A 633 -15.54 -14.30 -19.42
CA ASP A 633 -16.70 -13.85 -20.18
C ASP A 633 -16.43 -12.44 -20.72
N ILE A 634 -16.02 -11.50 -19.85
CA ILE A 634 -15.68 -10.11 -20.23
C ILE A 634 -14.49 -10.04 -21.21
N ALA A 635 -13.52 -10.95 -21.08
CA ALA A 635 -12.39 -11.05 -22.00
C ALA A 635 -12.75 -11.62 -23.38
N GLY A 636 -13.95 -12.22 -23.53
CA GLY A 636 -14.41 -12.83 -24.78
C GLY A 636 -13.99 -14.30 -24.95
N ASN A 637 -13.38 -14.94 -23.95
CA ASN A 637 -12.91 -16.33 -24.03
C ASN A 637 -13.99 -17.32 -23.58
N LEU A 638 -14.92 -17.62 -24.48
CA LEU A 638 -16.03 -18.55 -24.22
C LEU A 638 -15.59 -19.99 -23.97
N GLU A 639 -14.46 -20.42 -24.55
CA GLU A 639 -13.94 -21.78 -24.37
C GLU A 639 -13.57 -22.03 -22.91
N LYS A 640 -12.80 -21.13 -22.30
CA LYS A 640 -12.42 -21.24 -20.89
C LYS A 640 -13.60 -21.04 -19.94
N VAL A 641 -14.55 -20.19 -20.29
CA VAL A 641 -15.82 -20.08 -19.54
C VAL A 641 -16.50 -21.43 -19.46
N LEU A 642 -16.72 -22.09 -20.59
CA LEU A 642 -17.43 -23.39 -20.62
C LEU A 642 -16.64 -24.50 -19.93
N GLU A 643 -15.32 -24.55 -20.08
CA GLU A 643 -14.48 -25.55 -19.41
C GLU A 643 -14.62 -25.45 -17.88
N LEU A 644 -14.42 -24.26 -17.32
CA LEU A 644 -14.54 -24.02 -15.88
C LEU A 644 -15.98 -24.23 -15.39
N PHE A 645 -16.96 -23.82 -16.20
CA PHE A 645 -18.36 -23.99 -15.85
C PHE A 645 -18.79 -25.46 -15.82
N CYS A 646 -18.32 -26.28 -16.77
CA CYS A 646 -18.54 -27.72 -16.78
C CYS A 646 -17.94 -28.39 -15.53
N VAL A 647 -16.74 -27.96 -15.10
CA VAL A 647 -16.12 -28.45 -13.86
C VAL A 647 -16.96 -28.11 -12.64
N LEU A 648 -17.44 -26.87 -12.52
CA LEU A 648 -18.28 -26.43 -11.41
C LEU A 648 -19.65 -27.13 -11.40
N LEU A 649 -20.31 -27.21 -12.54
CA LEU A 649 -21.59 -27.91 -12.65
C LEU A 649 -21.44 -29.37 -12.26
N ALA A 650 -20.43 -30.08 -12.79
CA ALA A 650 -20.22 -31.50 -12.51
C ALA A 650 -20.15 -31.82 -11.00
N GLN A 651 -19.61 -30.92 -10.19
CA GLN A 651 -19.54 -31.08 -8.74
C GLN A 651 -20.90 -30.90 -8.03
N VAL A 652 -21.82 -30.13 -8.60
CA VAL A 652 -23.05 -29.66 -7.95
C VAL A 652 -24.32 -30.27 -8.59
N VAL A 653 -24.19 -31.00 -9.70
CA VAL A 653 -25.31 -31.55 -10.47
C VAL A 653 -26.28 -32.39 -9.62
N SER A 654 -25.80 -33.20 -8.66
CA SER A 654 -26.66 -34.06 -7.83
C SER A 654 -27.23 -33.37 -6.58
N ALA A 655 -26.69 -32.21 -6.19
CA ALA A 655 -27.09 -31.51 -4.97
C ALA A 655 -28.52 -30.94 -5.08
N GLY A 656 -29.21 -30.86 -3.94
CA GLY A 656 -30.53 -30.22 -3.83
C GLY A 656 -30.48 -28.71 -4.06
N GLY A 657 -31.58 -28.14 -4.55
CA GLY A 657 -31.75 -26.70 -4.72
C GLY A 657 -31.99 -25.97 -3.40
N GLU A 658 -31.00 -25.92 -2.52
CA GLU A 658 -31.06 -25.05 -1.34
C GLU A 658 -31.03 -23.58 -1.77
N ALA A 659 -31.98 -22.78 -1.29
CA ALA A 659 -32.08 -21.36 -1.61
C ALA A 659 -30.82 -20.62 -1.15
N GLY A 660 -30.07 -20.05 -2.11
CA GLY A 660 -28.79 -19.36 -1.84
C GLY A 660 -27.55 -20.25 -1.89
N GLY A 661 -27.70 -21.56 -2.07
CA GLY A 661 -26.58 -22.48 -2.26
C GLY A 661 -25.81 -22.26 -3.57
N LEU A 662 -24.62 -22.85 -3.67
CA LEU A 662 -23.76 -22.80 -4.87
C LEU A 662 -24.53 -23.18 -6.15
N ARG A 663 -25.45 -24.15 -6.06
CA ARG A 663 -26.31 -24.58 -7.17
C ARG A 663 -27.19 -23.46 -7.72
N ALA A 664 -27.84 -22.67 -6.85
CA ALA A 664 -28.74 -21.60 -7.27
C ALA A 664 -27.97 -20.46 -7.97
N ARG A 665 -26.77 -20.13 -7.47
CA ARG A 665 -25.88 -19.15 -8.11
C ARG A 665 -25.39 -19.63 -9.47
N LEU A 666 -24.96 -20.89 -9.57
CA LEU A 666 -24.57 -21.51 -10.84
C LEU A 666 -25.73 -21.59 -11.83
N ALA A 667 -26.96 -21.88 -11.39
CA ALA A 667 -28.13 -21.90 -12.27
C ALA A 667 -28.42 -20.51 -12.88
N ALA A 668 -28.31 -19.44 -12.09
CA ALA A 668 -28.45 -18.07 -12.59
C ALA A 668 -27.34 -17.72 -13.60
N LEU A 669 -26.10 -18.14 -13.33
CA LEU A 669 -24.96 -17.92 -14.23
C LEU A 669 -25.07 -18.78 -15.50
N ALA A 670 -25.64 -19.98 -15.41
CA ALA A 670 -25.91 -20.86 -16.55
C ALA A 670 -26.88 -20.22 -17.53
N GLU A 671 -27.92 -19.53 -17.03
CA GLU A 671 -28.87 -18.81 -17.86
C GLU A 671 -28.19 -17.68 -18.64
N HIS A 672 -27.30 -16.93 -17.99
CA HIS A 672 -26.50 -15.88 -18.62
C HIS A 672 -25.58 -16.43 -19.72
N VAL A 673 -24.81 -17.49 -19.43
CA VAL A 673 -23.92 -18.14 -20.40
C VAL A 673 -24.70 -18.75 -21.56
N SER A 674 -25.85 -19.37 -21.29
CA SER A 674 -26.74 -19.93 -22.31
C SER A 674 -27.31 -18.89 -23.27
N ARG A 675 -27.68 -17.69 -22.76
CA ARG A 675 -28.11 -16.58 -23.61
C ARG A 675 -26.98 -16.09 -24.51
N ARG A 676 -25.78 -15.94 -23.93
CA ARG A 676 -24.58 -15.52 -24.66
C ARG A 676 -24.15 -16.51 -25.74
N LEU A 677 -24.21 -17.82 -25.48
CA LEU A 677 -23.91 -18.86 -26.46
C LEU A 677 -24.79 -18.79 -27.71
N ARG A 678 -26.05 -18.33 -27.57
CA ARG A 678 -26.96 -18.14 -28.70
C ARG A 678 -26.65 -16.89 -29.53
N ALA A 679 -26.03 -15.89 -28.90
CA ALA A 679 -25.67 -14.62 -29.53
C ALA A 679 -24.24 -14.59 -30.09
N ALA A 680 -23.38 -15.53 -29.72
CA ALA A 680 -21.98 -15.55 -30.10
C ALA A 680 -21.79 -15.86 -31.61
N GLU A 681 -20.99 -15.03 -32.29
CA GLU A 681 -20.61 -15.24 -33.70
C GLU A 681 -19.61 -16.41 -33.89
N ALA A 682 -18.79 -16.69 -32.87
CA ALA A 682 -17.81 -17.77 -32.87
C ALA A 682 -18.29 -18.96 -32.01
N SER A 683 -18.48 -20.11 -32.65
CA SER A 683 -18.89 -21.34 -31.95
C SER A 683 -17.73 -21.91 -31.12
N PRO A 684 -17.93 -22.23 -29.84
CA PRO A 684 -16.96 -22.99 -29.05
C PRO A 684 -16.80 -24.42 -29.59
N PRO A 685 -15.80 -25.18 -29.11
CA PRO A 685 -15.57 -26.56 -29.52
C PRO A 685 -16.84 -27.42 -29.34
N PRO A 686 -17.28 -28.17 -30.37
CA PRO A 686 -18.46 -29.04 -30.30
C PRO A 686 -18.51 -30.00 -29.09
N PRO A 687 -17.41 -30.67 -28.68
CA PRO A 687 -17.48 -31.60 -27.54
C PRO A 687 -17.73 -30.89 -26.20
N LEU A 688 -17.22 -29.66 -26.06
CA LEU A 688 -17.40 -28.86 -24.85
C LEU A 688 -18.83 -28.34 -24.74
N LEU A 689 -19.41 -27.95 -25.87
CA LEU A 689 -20.81 -27.53 -25.96
C LEU A 689 -21.76 -28.69 -25.63
N ASP A 690 -21.51 -29.88 -26.20
CA ASP A 690 -22.30 -31.08 -25.91
C ASP A 690 -22.23 -31.43 -24.41
N ALA A 691 -21.03 -31.44 -23.81
CA ALA A 691 -20.85 -31.65 -22.37
C ALA A 691 -21.63 -30.64 -21.52
N TYR A 692 -21.55 -29.35 -21.86
CA TYR A 692 -22.30 -28.29 -21.16
C TYR A 692 -23.81 -28.49 -21.26
N THR A 693 -24.34 -28.75 -22.46
CA THR A 693 -25.79 -28.96 -22.63
C THR A 693 -26.29 -30.19 -21.89
N LYS A 694 -25.50 -31.27 -21.86
CA LYS A 694 -25.81 -32.48 -21.08
C LYS A 694 -25.81 -32.19 -19.58
N LEU A 695 -24.84 -31.44 -19.06
CA LEU A 695 -24.81 -31.04 -17.64
C LEU A 695 -25.97 -30.13 -17.27
N CYS A 696 -26.36 -29.18 -18.12
CA CYS A 696 -27.52 -28.32 -17.88
C CYS A 696 -28.83 -29.14 -17.83
N LYS A 697 -29.01 -30.06 -18.78
CA LYS A 697 -30.16 -30.98 -18.76
C LYS A 697 -30.15 -31.88 -17.52
N LEU A 698 -28.99 -32.38 -17.09
CA LEU A 698 -28.87 -33.12 -15.83
C LEU A 698 -29.23 -32.26 -14.62
N CYS A 699 -28.90 -30.97 -14.61
CA CYS A 699 -29.37 -30.07 -13.56
C CYS A 699 -30.90 -29.98 -13.54
N THR A 700 -31.54 -29.75 -14.69
CA THR A 700 -33.01 -29.73 -14.78
C THR A 700 -33.64 -31.05 -14.35
N PHE A 701 -32.97 -32.18 -14.62
CA PHE A 701 -33.39 -33.48 -14.14
C PHE A 701 -33.39 -33.55 -12.61
N PHE A 702 -32.29 -33.18 -11.96
CA PHE A 702 -32.20 -33.20 -10.50
C PHE A 702 -33.16 -32.19 -9.86
N ASP A 703 -33.45 -31.06 -10.49
CA ASP A 703 -34.47 -30.11 -10.01
C ASP A 703 -35.87 -30.75 -10.03
N HIS A 704 -36.23 -31.44 -11.12
CA HIS A 704 -37.48 -32.20 -11.19
C HIS A 704 -37.53 -33.38 -10.20
N PHE A 705 -36.38 -34.02 -9.94
CA PHE A 705 -36.28 -35.10 -8.97
C PHE A 705 -36.52 -34.63 -7.53
N HIS A 706 -35.89 -33.52 -7.13
CA HIS A 706 -36.04 -32.94 -5.80
C HIS A 706 -37.41 -32.29 -5.57
N THR A 707 -38.08 -31.84 -6.64
CA THR A 707 -39.46 -31.31 -6.60
C THR A 707 -40.54 -32.41 -6.69
N GLU A 708 -40.15 -33.68 -6.61
CA GLU A 708 -41.02 -34.87 -6.73
C GLU A 708 -41.79 -34.97 -8.07
N ASN A 709 -41.39 -34.19 -9.09
CA ASN A 709 -41.98 -34.25 -10.42
C ASN A 709 -41.26 -35.29 -11.29
N TYR A 710 -41.55 -36.53 -10.99
CA TYR A 710 -40.87 -37.68 -11.53
C TYR A 710 -41.13 -37.94 -13.03
N GLU A 711 -42.28 -37.55 -13.56
CA GLU A 711 -42.60 -37.71 -14.99
C GLU A 711 -41.76 -36.77 -15.85
N ALA A 712 -41.66 -35.49 -15.47
CA ALA A 712 -40.81 -34.51 -16.16
C ALA A 712 -39.32 -34.85 -16.03
N ALA A 713 -38.90 -35.39 -14.88
CA ALA A 713 -37.54 -35.86 -14.66
C ALA A 713 -37.16 -36.99 -15.65
N LEU A 714 -38.04 -37.97 -15.87
CA LEU A 714 -37.81 -39.05 -16.83
C LEU A 714 -37.70 -38.55 -18.28
N GLU A 715 -38.50 -37.57 -18.67
CA GLU A 715 -38.44 -36.98 -20.01
C GLU A 715 -37.13 -36.23 -20.26
N THR A 716 -36.66 -35.45 -19.27
CA THR A 716 -35.38 -34.73 -19.36
C THR A 716 -34.18 -35.68 -19.49
N VAL A 717 -34.16 -36.81 -18.77
CA VAL A 717 -33.06 -37.80 -18.88
C VAL A 717 -33.09 -38.52 -20.22
N ARG A 718 -34.28 -38.80 -20.77
CA ARG A 718 -34.40 -39.33 -22.13
C ARG A 718 -33.74 -38.40 -23.15
N SER A 719 -33.89 -37.09 -22.97
CA SER A 719 -33.29 -36.08 -23.84
C SER A 719 -31.77 -35.89 -23.65
N CYS A 720 -31.19 -36.44 -22.58
CA CYS A 720 -29.75 -36.33 -22.27
C CYS A 720 -28.89 -37.34 -23.05
N GLU A 721 -29.46 -38.48 -23.48
CA GLU A 721 -28.77 -39.58 -24.19
C GLU A 721 -27.52 -40.14 -23.46
N VAL A 722 -27.34 -39.86 -22.16
CA VAL A 722 -26.18 -40.31 -21.36
C VAL A 722 -26.33 -41.77 -20.92
N VAL A 723 -27.57 -42.19 -20.67
CA VAL A 723 -27.91 -43.56 -20.29
C VAL A 723 -28.60 -44.22 -21.48
N PRO A 724 -28.23 -45.46 -21.85
CA PRO A 724 -28.91 -46.19 -22.93
C PRO A 724 -30.33 -46.55 -22.50
N LEU A 725 -31.24 -45.58 -22.65
CA LEU A 725 -32.65 -45.71 -22.38
C LEU A 725 -33.35 -46.17 -23.67
N ARG A 726 -33.48 -47.49 -23.85
CA ARG A 726 -34.53 -48.03 -24.73
C ARG A 726 -35.85 -47.92 -23.95
N GLN A 727 -36.56 -46.80 -24.16
CA GLN A 727 -37.81 -46.44 -23.48
C GLN A 727 -37.68 -46.34 -21.93
N SER A 728 -37.43 -45.10 -21.46
CA SER A 728 -37.58 -44.48 -20.12
C SER A 728 -37.27 -45.26 -18.83
N ALA A 729 -36.32 -44.76 -18.02
CA ALA A 729 -35.96 -45.33 -16.72
C ALA A 729 -35.37 -44.26 -15.79
N LEU A 730 -35.56 -44.45 -14.47
CA LEU A 730 -34.62 -44.03 -13.40
C LEU A 730 -35.00 -44.63 -12.04
N CYS A 731 -34.18 -45.56 -11.56
CA CYS A 731 -34.22 -46.32 -10.31
C CYS A 731 -34.99 -45.73 -9.10
N HIS A 732 -34.71 -44.50 -8.66
CA HIS A 732 -35.37 -43.91 -7.48
C HIS A 732 -36.77 -43.36 -7.75
N ILE A 733 -36.96 -42.82 -8.95
CA ILE A 733 -38.28 -42.44 -9.47
C ILE A 733 -39.17 -43.66 -9.54
N LEU A 734 -38.64 -44.78 -10.05
CA LEU A 734 -39.37 -46.02 -10.21
C LEU A 734 -39.85 -46.60 -8.86
N ILE A 735 -39.06 -46.48 -7.78
CA ILE A 735 -39.47 -46.89 -6.43
C ILE A 735 -40.53 -45.95 -5.84
N ALA A 736 -40.33 -44.63 -5.93
CA ALA A 736 -41.28 -43.63 -5.40
C ALA A 736 -42.62 -43.65 -6.18
N GLN A 737 -42.55 -43.81 -7.50
CA GLN A 737 -43.71 -43.94 -8.39
C GLN A 737 -44.41 -45.29 -8.21
N ARG A 738 -43.68 -46.39 -7.91
CA ARG A 738 -44.28 -47.67 -7.47
C ARG A 738 -45.02 -47.54 -6.14
N GLN A 739 -44.47 -46.83 -5.16
CA GLN A 739 -45.17 -46.56 -3.89
C GLN A 739 -46.42 -45.71 -4.10
N LYS A 740 -46.36 -44.70 -5.00
CA LYS A 740 -47.54 -43.91 -5.38
C LYS A 740 -48.59 -44.75 -6.13
N LEU A 741 -48.17 -45.58 -7.09
CA LEU A 741 -49.06 -46.41 -7.92
C LEU A 741 -49.62 -47.64 -7.18
N SER A 742 -48.92 -48.20 -6.20
CA SER A 742 -49.45 -49.32 -5.40
C SER A 742 -50.64 -48.92 -4.52
N THR A 743 -50.79 -47.61 -4.24
CA THR A 743 -51.95 -47.06 -3.50
C THR A 743 -53.18 -46.80 -4.38
N LEU A 744 -53.04 -46.81 -5.71
CA LEU A 744 -54.11 -46.55 -6.69
C LEU A 744 -54.39 -47.82 -7.50
N ALA A 745 -55.32 -48.66 -7.02
CA ALA A 745 -55.67 -49.92 -7.65
C ALA A 745 -56.39 -49.73 -9.01
N ALA A 746 -55.69 -49.96 -10.12
CA ALA A 746 -56.29 -50.14 -11.46
C ALA A 746 -55.40 -50.99 -12.40
N HIS A 747 -56.00 -51.67 -13.36
CA HIS A 747 -55.38 -52.58 -14.34
C HIS A 747 -54.33 -51.92 -15.27
N THR A 748 -54.27 -50.59 -15.31
CA THR A 748 -53.24 -49.81 -16.02
C THR A 748 -51.91 -49.75 -15.26
N ALA A 749 -51.94 -49.91 -13.93
CA ALA A 749 -50.75 -49.88 -13.08
C ALA A 749 -49.85 -51.13 -13.26
N THR A 750 -50.42 -52.28 -13.63
CA THR A 750 -49.65 -53.54 -13.79
C THR A 750 -48.70 -53.50 -14.99
N LYS A 751 -49.16 -53.00 -16.15
CA LYS A 751 -48.29 -52.83 -17.34
C LYS A 751 -47.18 -51.82 -17.10
N GLN A 752 -47.46 -50.73 -16.37
CA GLN A 752 -46.44 -49.76 -16.00
C GLN A 752 -45.41 -50.39 -15.06
N LEU A 753 -45.84 -51.17 -14.06
CA LEU A 753 -44.95 -51.84 -13.10
C LEU A 753 -44.03 -52.92 -13.71
N GLU A 754 -44.55 -53.75 -14.62
CA GLU A 754 -43.73 -54.73 -15.36
C GLU A 754 -42.67 -54.04 -16.20
N TRP A 755 -43.05 -52.94 -16.84
CA TRP A 755 -42.13 -52.13 -17.61
C TRP A 755 -41.07 -51.44 -16.73
N LEU A 756 -41.41 -50.95 -15.52
CA LEU A 756 -40.40 -50.42 -14.57
C LEU A 756 -39.34 -51.46 -14.18
N ARG A 757 -39.73 -52.75 -14.11
CA ARG A 757 -38.82 -53.86 -13.76
C ARG A 757 -37.83 -54.17 -14.87
N GLU A 758 -38.27 -54.25 -16.12
CA GLU A 758 -37.38 -54.47 -17.28
C GLU A 758 -36.32 -53.37 -17.37
N GLN A 759 -36.69 -52.14 -17.04
CA GLN A 759 -35.78 -50.98 -17.10
C GLN A 759 -34.73 -50.98 -15.97
N ALA A 760 -35.10 -51.46 -14.78
CA ALA A 760 -34.15 -51.68 -13.69
C ALA A 760 -33.08 -52.73 -14.06
N GLU A 761 -33.47 -53.77 -14.80
CA GLU A 761 -32.56 -54.82 -15.29
C GLU A 761 -31.59 -54.31 -16.36
N VAL A 762 -32.07 -53.48 -17.29
CA VAL A 762 -31.22 -52.80 -18.30
C VAL A 762 -30.21 -51.86 -17.65
N LEU A 763 -30.62 -51.12 -16.61
CA LEU A 763 -29.71 -50.26 -15.86
C LEU A 763 -28.66 -51.06 -15.10
N ASN A 764 -29.02 -52.20 -14.50
CA ASN A 764 -28.06 -53.04 -13.79
C ASN A 764 -27.07 -53.73 -14.74
N THR A 765 -27.53 -54.19 -15.92
CA THR A 765 -26.63 -54.73 -16.96
C THR A 765 -25.70 -53.67 -17.52
N PHE A 766 -26.19 -52.45 -17.75
CA PHE A 766 -25.34 -51.32 -18.12
C PHE A 766 -24.31 -51.00 -17.04
N ALA A 767 -24.74 -50.90 -15.78
CA ALA A 767 -23.89 -50.67 -14.62
C ALA A 767 -22.82 -51.76 -14.46
N GLY A 768 -23.17 -53.03 -14.70
CA GLY A 768 -22.24 -54.17 -14.72
C GLY A 768 -21.16 -54.05 -15.78
N ASN A 769 -21.50 -53.54 -16.98
CA ASN A 769 -20.55 -53.33 -18.07
C ASN A 769 -19.52 -52.23 -17.78
N ILE A 770 -19.84 -51.27 -16.90
CA ILE A 770 -18.97 -50.16 -16.51
C ILE A 770 -18.51 -50.23 -15.04
N ALA A 771 -18.63 -51.40 -14.39
CA ALA A 771 -18.41 -51.56 -12.96
C ALA A 771 -17.03 -51.05 -12.48
N TYR A 772 -15.96 -51.24 -13.27
CA TYR A 772 -14.61 -50.76 -12.94
C TYR A 772 -14.41 -49.24 -13.09
N ARG A 773 -15.39 -48.52 -13.62
CA ARG A 773 -15.38 -47.06 -13.81
C ARG A 773 -16.39 -46.33 -12.91
N MET A 774 -17.09 -47.06 -12.04
CA MET A 774 -18.07 -46.50 -11.10
C MET A 774 -17.61 -46.74 -9.64
N PRO A 775 -18.04 -45.91 -8.68
CA PRO A 775 -17.83 -46.18 -7.27
C PRO A 775 -18.49 -47.49 -6.85
N GLY A 776 -17.80 -48.32 -6.07
CA GLY A 776 -18.27 -49.65 -5.68
C GLY A 776 -19.62 -49.64 -4.93
N ASP A 777 -19.89 -48.58 -4.18
CA ASP A 777 -21.14 -48.38 -3.43
C ASP A 777 -22.34 -48.14 -4.35
N THR A 778 -22.14 -47.51 -5.51
CA THR A 778 -23.22 -47.25 -6.47
C THR A 778 -23.68 -48.54 -7.13
N TYR A 779 -22.76 -49.46 -7.44
CA TYR A 779 -23.10 -50.75 -8.02
C TYR A 779 -23.87 -51.66 -7.03
N SER A 780 -23.46 -51.67 -5.76
CA SER A 780 -24.14 -52.45 -4.72
C SER A 780 -25.55 -51.92 -4.43
N GLN A 781 -25.76 -50.60 -4.44
CA GLN A 781 -27.09 -49.98 -4.31
C GLN A 781 -28.00 -50.29 -5.51
N LEU A 782 -27.48 -50.28 -6.74
CA LEU A 782 -28.24 -50.66 -7.94
C LEU A 782 -28.66 -52.13 -7.91
N ALA A 783 -27.78 -53.02 -7.45
CA ALA A 783 -28.10 -54.44 -7.25
C ALA A 783 -29.15 -54.65 -6.14
N GLN A 784 -29.04 -53.95 -5.01
CA GLN A 784 -30.06 -53.95 -3.95
C GLN A 784 -31.42 -53.45 -4.45
N MET A 785 -31.42 -52.46 -5.34
CA MET A 785 -32.63 -51.93 -5.92
C MET A 785 -33.34 -52.94 -6.84
N GLN A 786 -32.60 -53.70 -7.65
CA GLN A 786 -33.18 -54.78 -8.46
C GLN A 786 -33.85 -55.83 -7.57
N ILE A 787 -33.24 -56.15 -6.42
CA ILE A 787 -33.80 -57.07 -5.43
C ILE A 787 -35.11 -56.51 -4.84
N LEU A 788 -35.17 -55.20 -4.55
CA LEU A 788 -36.38 -54.54 -4.04
C LEU A 788 -37.51 -54.41 -5.09
N MET A 789 -37.18 -54.47 -6.38
CA MET A 789 -38.14 -54.37 -7.50
C MET A 789 -38.87 -55.68 -7.79
N HIS A 790 -38.25 -56.84 -7.55
CA HIS A 790 -38.91 -58.15 -7.55
C HIS A 790 -39.92 -58.25 -6.40
#